data_AF-A0A2N2DXD1-F1
#
_entry.id   AF-A0A2N2DXD1-F1
#
_cell.length_a   1.000
_cell.length_b   1.000
_cell.length_c   1.000
_cell.angle_alpha   90.00
_cell.angle_beta   90.00
_cell.angle_gamma   90.00
#
_symmetry.space_group_name_H-M   'P 1'
#
loop_
_entity.id
_entity.type
_entity.pdbx_description
1 polymer ?
#
loop_
_entity_poly.entity_id
_entity_poly.type
_entity_poly.pdbx_seq_one_letter_code
_entity_poly.pdbx_strand_id
1 'polypeptide(L)'
;MRYLALSILVLGSLAFFRLALAQVDVGMSEIGASVNLTQDDPRTIVARVINIAMSVLGIIAVGLILWGGFVWMTAGGQEEKIDQAKKILRNGVIGLLIILSAWGIVTFILSSLLGATNSSGGSSSCTSGQTLACGCGGGMSCIDGYWGPCLGSDCNSGGGPTSCDSNTLLPGCQAADQICATDSYCDSDSCSCQPKGQLGDSCDADAATPTCDADNNLCGEYLTCGPASCVCEGQPVITAVSPLGGFCEEDANKACISDDDCSQSCDVVTPNGTDGNLITIMGANFGVYNPESSKVLFPGDVPGVSPSVVNPECIDSWTNNQIVVTVPASSVSGPLTVVAADSQSDKTNDDIGPALPDFIANDLVRPGLCLLTPESGRLSDKVNYFGINLYSGGQAYFGDYARNVRGLDSVFANPAGLAGTSTIPNLQKGGMSSFVVSSVNGVPQKSNYVKFVKQEEPNAGPYISHFQPTTGRAGQYVTIHGGGFGGARGESKVYFGDQEASYIFPEACGSSIWKDKQIIVKVPSELSDGNYEIKVDLSGVLVTSQNANPNVFTADSDEALKSSICKISPPRGPVGTAVTLWGEYFGDLGTNGLTIFSRDKGVSGVITSDRGADRLNPNAPPQAVSGPVRVVKNGAWGNDVNFEIGTCSIDADCSGEICCPAGTYKQGRCAPTLASCYINIPRSVFEWGFDTGFGSG
;
A
#
# COMPACT_ATOMS: atom_id res chain seq x y z
N MET A 1 69.62 -9.14 22.89
CA MET A 1 68.90 -9.07 21.59
C MET A 1 67.38 -9.21 21.77
N ARG A 2 66.75 -8.25 22.45
CA ARG A 2 65.28 -8.14 22.60
C ARG A 2 64.76 -6.69 22.49
N TYR A 3 65.64 -5.73 22.15
CA TYR A 3 65.32 -4.29 22.05
C TYR A 3 65.60 -3.68 20.68
N LEU A 4 66.02 -4.47 19.68
CA LEU A 4 66.33 -3.97 18.32
C LEU A 4 65.12 -4.01 17.37
N ALA A 5 64.07 -4.78 17.70
CA ALA A 5 62.86 -4.88 16.88
C ALA A 5 61.81 -3.80 17.22
N LEU A 6 61.91 -3.19 18.41
CA LEU A 6 60.94 -2.18 18.87
C LEU A 6 61.28 -0.75 18.39
N SER A 7 62.52 -0.51 17.94
CA SER A 7 63.00 0.79 17.47
C SER A 7 62.73 1.06 15.98
N ILE A 8 62.35 0.05 15.19
CA ILE A 8 62.01 0.21 13.76
C ILE A 8 60.50 0.50 13.58
N LEU A 9 59.67 0.19 14.56
CA LEU A 9 58.21 0.37 14.48
C LEU A 9 57.70 1.74 14.98
N VAL A 10 58.56 2.55 15.59
CA VAL A 10 58.21 3.89 16.13
C VAL A 10 58.75 5.04 15.26
N LEU A 11 59.61 4.76 14.27
CA LEU A 11 60.16 5.75 13.33
C LEU A 11 59.43 5.83 11.98
N GLY A 12 58.46 4.93 11.72
CA GLY A 12 57.64 4.94 10.50
C GLY A 12 56.38 5.83 10.57
N SER A 13 56.04 6.35 11.74
CA SER A 13 54.76 7.05 12.00
C SER A 13 54.86 8.58 12.05
N LEU A 14 56.01 9.18 11.69
CA LEU A 14 56.26 10.61 11.86
C LEU A 14 56.64 11.39 10.59
N ALA A 15 56.46 10.82 9.39
CA ALA A 15 56.85 11.49 8.14
C ALA A 15 55.80 11.45 7.03
N PHE A 16 54.53 11.74 7.32
CA PHE A 16 53.57 12.13 6.25
C PHE A 16 52.53 13.12 6.79
N PHE A 17 52.94 14.38 6.96
CA PHE A 17 52.03 15.51 6.87
C PHE A 17 52.51 16.43 5.73
N ARG A 18 51.68 16.48 4.68
CA ARG A 18 51.50 17.54 3.66
C ARG A 18 52.64 17.78 2.66
N LEU A 19 52.38 17.40 1.40
CA LEU A 19 52.78 18.17 0.21
C LEU A 19 51.66 18.08 -0.84
N ALA A 20 51.37 19.22 -1.42
CA ALA A 20 50.26 19.50 -2.32
C ALA A 20 50.41 18.82 -3.69
N LEU A 21 49.28 18.64 -4.37
CA LEU A 21 49.15 18.11 -5.72
C LEU A 21 49.87 19.00 -6.74
N ALA A 22 50.86 18.43 -7.44
CA ALA A 22 51.28 18.88 -8.76
C ALA A 22 51.32 17.64 -9.66
N GLN A 23 50.49 17.67 -10.70
CA GLN A 23 50.28 16.59 -11.65
C GLN A 23 51.56 16.37 -12.48
N VAL A 24 52.25 15.24 -12.27
CA VAL A 24 53.33 14.76 -13.14
C VAL A 24 52.74 13.72 -14.07
N ASP A 25 52.63 14.08 -15.34
CA ASP A 25 52.27 13.16 -16.41
C ASP A 25 53.49 12.28 -16.75
N VAL A 26 53.47 11.03 -16.26
CA VAL A 26 54.52 10.03 -16.49
C VAL A 26 54.18 9.13 -17.68
N GLY A 27 53.85 9.71 -18.85
CA GLY A 27 53.96 9.03 -20.15
C GLY A 27 53.45 7.58 -20.22
N MET A 28 52.34 7.28 -19.53
CA MET A 28 51.79 5.93 -19.38
C MET A 28 50.97 5.49 -20.60
N SER A 29 50.76 6.37 -21.57
CA SER A 29 49.95 6.09 -22.77
C SER A 29 50.68 5.23 -23.81
N GLU A 30 52.01 5.24 -23.86
CA GLU A 30 52.77 4.48 -24.89
C GLU A 30 53.25 3.09 -24.43
N ILE A 31 53.25 2.79 -23.12
CA ILE A 31 53.69 1.47 -22.61
C ILE A 31 52.54 0.44 -22.55
N GLY A 32 51.27 0.88 -22.49
CA GLY A 32 50.11 0.00 -22.38
C GLY A 32 49.79 -0.84 -23.62
N ALA A 33 50.37 -0.52 -24.79
CA ALA A 33 50.06 -1.21 -26.04
C ALA A 33 50.93 -2.46 -26.31
N SER A 34 52.03 -2.66 -25.57
CA SER A 34 52.98 -3.77 -25.83
C SER A 34 53.04 -4.83 -24.72
N VAL A 35 52.46 -4.57 -23.56
CA VAL A 35 52.26 -5.55 -22.50
C VAL A 35 50.78 -5.56 -22.19
N ASN A 36 50.08 -6.62 -22.60
CA ASN A 36 48.63 -6.79 -22.46
C ASN A 36 48.23 -6.99 -20.99
N LEU A 37 48.51 -5.99 -20.16
CA LEU A 37 48.06 -5.93 -18.78
C LEU A 37 46.63 -5.38 -18.81
N THR A 38 45.68 -6.28 -18.56
CA THR A 38 44.27 -5.97 -18.38
C THR A 38 44.13 -4.80 -17.39
N GLN A 39 43.32 -3.79 -17.72
CA GLN A 39 43.00 -2.64 -16.85
C GLN A 39 42.12 -3.04 -15.64
N ASP A 40 42.35 -4.21 -15.06
CA ASP A 40 41.65 -4.65 -13.85
C ASP A 40 42.35 -4.06 -12.62
N ASP A 41 41.57 -3.53 -11.67
CA ASP A 41 42.06 -3.02 -10.39
C ASP A 41 43.04 -4.03 -9.73
N PRO A 42 44.21 -3.61 -9.24
CA PRO A 42 45.14 -4.50 -8.51
C PRO A 42 44.46 -5.35 -7.43
N ARG A 43 43.38 -4.86 -6.81
CA ARG A 43 42.58 -5.57 -5.81
C ARG A 43 41.78 -6.73 -6.40
N THR A 44 41.24 -6.61 -7.61
CA THR A 44 40.50 -7.71 -8.27
C THR A 44 41.46 -8.79 -8.77
N ILE A 45 42.67 -8.43 -9.18
CA ILE A 45 43.73 -9.39 -9.52
C ILE A 45 44.14 -10.19 -8.26
N VAL A 46 44.35 -9.52 -7.12
CA VAL A 46 44.70 -10.20 -5.86
C VAL A 46 43.57 -11.13 -5.39
N ALA A 47 42.30 -10.69 -5.47
CA ALA A 47 41.16 -11.55 -5.12
C ALA A 47 41.04 -12.79 -6.05
N ARG A 48 41.32 -12.63 -7.35
CA ARG A 48 41.33 -13.73 -8.31
C ARG A 48 42.44 -14.73 -8.00
N VAL A 49 43.63 -14.26 -7.63
CA VAL A 49 44.76 -15.11 -7.22
C VAL A 49 44.44 -15.87 -5.92
N ILE A 50 43.82 -15.21 -4.93
CA ILE A 50 43.41 -15.85 -3.67
C ILE A 50 42.38 -16.96 -3.93
N ASN A 51 41.39 -16.72 -4.78
CA ASN A 51 40.39 -17.73 -5.14
C ASN A 51 40.98 -18.94 -5.87
N ILE A 52 41.97 -18.72 -6.73
CA ILE A 52 42.72 -19.82 -7.38
C ILE A 52 43.56 -20.58 -6.36
N ALA A 53 44.21 -19.90 -5.41
CA ALA A 53 44.97 -20.57 -4.36
C ALA A 53 44.07 -21.40 -3.41
N MET A 54 42.89 -20.88 -3.06
CA MET A 54 41.91 -21.58 -2.20
C MET A 54 41.35 -22.84 -2.87
N SER A 55 41.10 -22.82 -4.19
CA SER A 55 40.63 -24.00 -4.91
C SER A 55 41.70 -25.09 -5.00
N VAL A 56 42.97 -24.72 -5.23
CA VAL A 56 44.10 -25.67 -5.24
C VAL A 56 44.30 -26.31 -3.87
N LEU A 57 44.24 -25.53 -2.78
CA LEU A 57 44.37 -26.06 -1.42
C LEU A 57 43.21 -27.00 -1.04
N GLY A 58 41.98 -26.69 -1.47
CA GLY A 58 40.82 -27.56 -1.27
C GLY A 58 40.98 -28.91 -1.97
N ILE A 59 41.47 -28.92 -3.21
CA ILE A 59 41.74 -30.15 -3.96
C ILE A 59 42.83 -30.99 -3.28
N ILE A 60 43.90 -30.36 -2.79
CA ILE A 60 44.98 -31.06 -2.06
C ILE A 60 44.44 -31.67 -0.75
N ALA A 61 43.59 -30.95 -0.01
CA ALA A 61 43.00 -31.45 1.22
C ALA A 61 42.14 -32.71 0.99
N VAL A 62 41.31 -32.69 -0.06
CA VAL A 62 40.53 -33.87 -0.48
C VAL A 62 41.44 -35.01 -0.91
N GLY A 63 42.52 -34.74 -1.64
CA GLY A 63 43.50 -35.74 -2.06
C GLY A 63 44.18 -36.45 -0.88
N LEU A 64 44.55 -35.70 0.17
CA LEU A 64 45.17 -36.27 1.39
C LEU A 64 44.18 -37.14 2.18
N ILE A 65 42.90 -36.77 2.21
CA ILE A 65 41.85 -37.57 2.86
C ILE A 65 41.66 -38.89 2.12
N LEU A 66 41.58 -38.85 0.78
CA LEU A 66 41.47 -40.05 -0.04
C LEU A 66 42.70 -40.95 0.10
N TRP A 67 43.89 -40.38 0.15
CA TRP A 67 45.13 -41.13 0.36
C TRP A 67 45.20 -41.76 1.75
N GLY A 68 44.82 -41.02 2.80
CA GLY A 68 44.71 -41.55 4.16
C GLY A 68 43.70 -42.71 4.27
N GLY A 69 42.57 -42.61 3.56
CA GLY A 69 41.58 -43.68 3.44
C GLY A 69 42.14 -44.92 2.73
N PHE A 70 42.89 -44.73 1.65
CA PHE A 70 43.54 -45.83 0.92
C PHE A 70 44.58 -46.57 1.77
N VAL A 71 45.42 -45.85 2.52
CA VAL A 71 46.41 -46.45 3.43
C VAL A 71 45.72 -47.23 4.55
N TRP A 72 44.58 -46.75 5.05
CA TRP A 72 43.77 -47.51 6.03
C TRP A 72 43.26 -48.82 5.44
N MET A 73 42.66 -48.78 4.25
CA MET A 73 42.08 -49.96 3.60
C MET A 73 43.13 -51.02 3.22
N THR A 74 44.37 -50.59 2.94
CA THR A 74 45.48 -51.48 2.56
C THR A 74 46.37 -51.93 3.73
N ALA A 75 46.06 -51.53 4.96
CA ALA A 75 46.90 -51.80 6.13
C ALA A 75 46.95 -53.28 6.56
N GLY A 76 45.99 -54.11 6.15
CA GLY A 76 46.02 -55.57 6.36
C GLY A 76 46.18 -56.02 7.82
N GLY A 77 45.80 -55.18 8.80
CA GLY A 77 45.94 -55.46 10.23
C GLY A 77 47.28 -55.06 10.87
N GLN A 78 48.21 -54.42 10.14
CA GLN A 78 49.44 -53.87 10.73
C GLN A 78 49.11 -52.57 11.49
N GLU A 79 49.19 -52.58 12.83
CA GLU A 79 48.85 -51.43 13.69
C GLU A 79 49.60 -50.15 13.31
N GLU A 80 50.87 -50.26 12.93
CA GLU A 80 51.70 -49.10 12.56
C GLU A 80 51.13 -48.33 11.36
N LYS A 81 50.59 -49.03 10.35
CA LYS A 81 49.99 -48.40 9.16
C LYS A 81 48.62 -47.80 9.45
N ILE A 82 47.86 -48.42 10.35
CA ILE A 82 46.55 -47.91 10.79
C ILE A 82 46.74 -46.60 11.56
N ASP A 83 47.73 -46.53 12.44
CA ASP A 83 48.02 -45.31 13.20
C ASP A 83 48.56 -44.20 12.30
N GLN A 84 49.35 -44.54 11.28
CA GLN A 84 49.76 -43.58 10.26
C GLN A 84 48.56 -43.04 9.47
N ALA A 85 47.64 -43.91 9.03
CA ALA A 85 46.43 -43.50 8.32
C ALA A 85 45.52 -42.59 9.16
N LYS A 86 45.31 -42.92 10.45
CA LYS A 86 44.55 -42.08 11.39
C LYS A 86 45.16 -40.69 11.57
N LYS A 87 46.49 -40.59 11.65
CA LYS A 87 47.19 -39.29 11.75
C LYS A 87 46.97 -38.43 10.50
N ILE A 88 47.04 -39.04 9.31
CA ILE A 88 46.80 -38.35 8.03
C ILE A 88 45.37 -37.83 7.96
N LEU A 89 44.37 -38.66 8.30
CA LEU A 89 42.96 -38.27 8.28
C LEU A 89 42.65 -37.17 9.31
N ARG A 90 43.18 -37.29 10.54
CA ARG A 90 42.98 -36.26 11.57
C ARG A 90 43.55 -34.90 11.14
N ASN A 91 44.75 -34.89 10.58
CA ASN A 91 45.38 -33.66 10.12
C ASN A 91 44.67 -33.08 8.89
N GLY A 92 44.17 -33.92 7.99
CA GLY A 92 43.38 -33.48 6.82
C GLY A 92 42.07 -32.79 7.21
N VAL A 93 41.32 -33.35 8.17
CA VAL A 93 40.06 -32.76 8.66
C VAL A 93 40.29 -31.43 9.37
N ILE A 94 41.34 -31.33 10.19
CA ILE A 94 41.70 -30.07 10.87
C ILE A 94 42.07 -29.00 9.84
N GLY A 95 42.86 -29.36 8.82
CA GLY A 95 43.21 -28.45 7.73
C GLY A 95 41.99 -27.94 6.96
N LEU A 96 41.03 -28.82 6.64
CA LEU A 96 39.79 -28.44 5.96
C LEU A 96 38.95 -27.49 6.82
N LEU A 97 38.85 -27.75 8.12
CA LEU A 97 38.10 -26.90 9.04
C LEU A 97 38.71 -25.50 9.12
N ILE A 98 40.04 -25.38 9.19
CA ILE A 98 40.74 -24.09 9.20
C ILE A 98 40.48 -23.31 7.91
N ILE A 99 40.51 -23.96 6.74
CA ILE A 99 40.25 -23.31 5.45
C ILE A 99 38.81 -22.76 5.40
N LEU A 100 37.83 -23.54 5.84
CA LEU A 100 36.41 -23.12 5.87
C LEU A 100 36.17 -21.99 6.88
N SER A 101 36.80 -22.06 8.07
CA SER A 101 36.72 -21.00 9.07
C SER A 101 37.40 -19.72 8.60
N ALA A 102 38.56 -19.81 7.94
CA ALA A 102 39.26 -18.65 7.40
C ALA A 102 38.43 -17.91 6.35
N TRP A 103 37.76 -18.63 5.46
CA TRP A 103 36.86 -18.03 4.48
C TRP A 103 35.69 -17.29 5.15
N GLY A 104 35.03 -17.92 6.13
CA GLY A 104 33.92 -17.30 6.88
C GLY A 104 34.33 -16.06 7.68
N ILE A 105 35.52 -16.07 8.29
CA ILE A 105 36.05 -14.91 9.05
C ILE A 105 36.38 -13.76 8.10
N VAL A 106 37.02 -14.05 6.96
CA VAL A 106 37.36 -13.03 5.96
C VAL A 106 36.08 -12.39 5.41
N THR A 107 35.07 -13.17 5.04
CA THR A 107 33.79 -12.61 4.56
C THR A 107 33.07 -11.79 5.63
N PHE A 108 33.12 -12.22 6.90
CA PHE A 108 32.53 -11.47 8.01
C PHE A 108 33.22 -10.12 8.20
N ILE A 109 34.56 -10.10 8.25
CA ILE A 109 35.34 -8.87 8.42
C ILE A 109 35.17 -7.94 7.22
N LEU A 110 35.18 -8.46 5.98
CA LEU A 110 34.90 -7.65 4.79
C LEU A 110 33.48 -7.09 4.80
N SER A 111 32.47 -7.86 5.22
CA SER A 111 31.09 -7.35 5.33
C SER A 111 30.95 -6.26 6.42
N SER A 112 31.66 -6.40 7.54
CA SER A 112 31.66 -5.41 8.62
C SER A 112 32.47 -4.15 8.27
N LEU A 113 33.54 -4.28 7.48
CA LEU A 113 34.33 -3.14 7.01
C LEU A 113 33.63 -2.40 5.86
N LEU A 114 33.06 -3.12 4.89
CA LEU A 114 32.28 -2.51 3.79
C LEU A 114 31.02 -1.82 4.33
N GLY A 115 30.36 -2.40 5.33
CA GLY A 115 29.25 -1.75 6.05
C GLY A 115 29.67 -0.50 6.85
N ALA A 116 30.96 -0.35 7.16
CA ALA A 116 31.50 0.81 7.88
C ALA A 116 32.15 1.88 6.98
N THR A 117 32.47 1.58 5.71
CA THR A 117 33.21 2.52 4.83
C THR A 117 32.53 2.94 3.54
N ASN A 118 31.38 2.37 3.13
CA ASN A 118 30.70 2.79 1.90
C ASN A 118 29.35 3.48 2.13
N SER A 119 29.42 4.79 2.38
CA SER A 119 28.66 5.74 1.57
C SER A 119 29.17 5.70 0.12
N SER A 120 28.28 5.49 -0.84
CA SER A 120 28.41 5.66 -2.31
C SER A 120 29.24 4.64 -3.14
N GLY A 121 28.62 4.10 -4.20
CA GLY A 121 29.29 3.51 -5.39
C GLY A 121 28.93 2.05 -5.73
N GLY A 122 28.19 1.84 -6.84
CA GLY A 122 27.51 0.58 -7.20
C GLY A 122 28.23 -0.38 -8.16
N SER A 123 27.70 -1.60 -8.21
CA SER A 123 27.80 -2.53 -9.34
C SER A 123 26.45 -3.26 -9.47
N SER A 124 25.99 -3.42 -10.72
CA SER A 124 24.69 -3.93 -11.17
C SER A 124 24.49 -5.43 -10.98
N SER A 125 24.90 -5.95 -9.82
CA SER A 125 24.60 -7.30 -9.39
C SER A 125 23.92 -7.23 -8.03
N CYS A 126 22.66 -7.64 -7.98
CA CYS A 126 21.97 -7.87 -6.73
C CYS A 126 22.21 -9.32 -6.28
N THR A 127 22.20 -9.56 -4.99
CA THR A 127 22.28 -10.90 -4.40
C THR A 127 20.87 -11.46 -4.35
N SER A 128 20.65 -12.70 -4.82
CA SER A 128 19.32 -13.33 -4.78
C SER A 128 18.70 -13.23 -3.39
N GLY A 129 17.51 -12.64 -3.30
CA GLY A 129 16.84 -12.33 -2.04
C GLY A 129 17.03 -10.89 -1.51
N GLN A 130 17.81 -10.05 -2.18
CA GLN A 130 17.74 -8.59 -1.97
C GLN A 130 16.45 -8.04 -2.58
N THR A 131 15.90 -7.02 -1.94
CA THR A 131 14.71 -6.29 -2.38
C THR A 131 15.05 -4.82 -2.52
N LEU A 132 14.76 -4.25 -3.69
CA LEU A 132 14.84 -2.81 -3.92
C LEU A 132 13.42 -2.28 -4.01
N ALA A 133 13.15 -1.15 -3.36
CA ALA A 133 11.92 -0.42 -3.61
C ALA A 133 11.94 0.05 -5.06
N CYS A 134 10.90 -0.31 -5.81
CA CYS A 134 10.59 0.28 -7.10
C CYS A 134 9.28 1.01 -6.80
N GLY A 135 9.31 2.33 -6.70
CA GLY A 135 8.33 3.18 -6.01
C GLY A 135 6.86 2.73 -5.90
N CYS A 136 6.16 3.36 -4.96
CA CYS A 136 4.69 3.33 -4.84
C CYS A 136 4.19 2.01 -4.32
N GLY A 137 4.78 1.63 -3.19
CA GLY A 137 4.53 0.35 -2.54
C GLY A 137 5.21 -0.84 -3.23
N GLY A 138 5.67 -0.68 -4.48
CA GLY A 138 6.32 -1.74 -5.25
C GLY A 138 7.69 -2.13 -4.71
N GLY A 139 7.99 -3.42 -4.79
CA GLY A 139 9.31 -3.98 -4.53
C GLY A 139 9.71 -4.92 -5.65
N MET A 140 10.91 -4.75 -6.20
CA MET A 140 11.52 -5.74 -7.08
C MET A 140 12.47 -6.61 -6.27
N SER A 141 12.43 -7.91 -6.52
CA SER A 141 13.27 -8.90 -5.84
C SER A 141 14.32 -9.45 -6.79
N CYS A 142 15.53 -9.60 -6.29
CA CYS A 142 16.63 -10.13 -7.07
C CYS A 142 16.53 -11.66 -7.19
N ILE A 143 16.55 -12.18 -8.41
CA ILE A 143 16.57 -13.62 -8.73
C ILE A 143 17.70 -13.86 -9.74
N ASP A 144 18.56 -14.84 -9.44
CA ASP A 144 19.70 -15.25 -10.27
C ASP A 144 20.65 -14.13 -10.69
N GLY A 145 20.83 -13.13 -9.79
CA GLY A 145 21.73 -12.00 -10.02
C GLY A 145 21.12 -10.84 -10.80
N TYR A 146 19.83 -10.93 -11.16
CA TYR A 146 19.08 -9.90 -11.88
C TYR A 146 17.84 -9.47 -11.08
N TRP A 147 17.47 -8.19 -11.18
CA TRP A 147 16.22 -7.71 -10.59
C TRP A 147 15.03 -8.25 -11.38
N GLY A 148 14.07 -8.87 -10.69
CA GLY A 148 12.79 -9.29 -11.26
C GLY A 148 11.85 -8.10 -11.52
N PRO A 149 10.65 -8.36 -12.09
CA PRO A 149 9.65 -7.31 -12.32
C PRO A 149 9.26 -6.60 -11.01
N CYS A 150 8.86 -5.33 -11.10
CA CYS A 150 8.33 -4.57 -9.97
C CYS A 150 6.96 -5.13 -9.58
N LEU A 151 6.81 -5.60 -8.34
CA LEU A 151 5.58 -6.23 -7.86
C LEU A 151 5.04 -5.49 -6.64
N GLY A 152 3.72 -5.28 -6.59
CA GLY A 152 3.06 -4.64 -5.44
C GLY A 152 2.92 -3.12 -5.52
N SER A 153 2.99 -2.53 -6.72
CA SER A 153 2.71 -1.12 -6.89
C SER A 153 1.20 -0.83 -6.91
N ASP A 154 0.73 0.09 -6.05
CA ASP A 154 -0.69 0.33 -5.74
C ASP A 154 -1.29 1.54 -6.45
N CYS A 155 -1.05 1.52 -7.74
CA CYS A 155 -1.35 2.54 -8.70
C CYS A 155 -2.85 2.76 -8.99
N ASN A 156 -3.78 2.56 -8.05
CA ASN A 156 -5.20 2.62 -8.39
C ASN A 156 -6.04 3.25 -7.28
N SER A 157 -5.88 4.57 -7.04
CA SER A 157 -6.87 5.45 -6.38
C SER A 157 -6.43 6.93 -6.30
N GLY A 158 -6.63 7.69 -7.37
CA GLY A 158 -7.01 9.12 -7.34
C GLY A 158 -6.04 10.17 -6.74
N GLY A 159 -4.81 9.78 -6.44
CA GLY A 159 -3.72 10.66 -6.05
C GLY A 159 -2.44 9.87 -6.18
N GLY A 160 -2.12 9.52 -7.42
CA GLY A 160 -0.96 8.73 -7.74
C GLY A 160 0.31 9.36 -7.17
N PRO A 161 1.35 8.54 -6.96
CA PRO A 161 2.68 9.04 -6.62
C PRO A 161 3.14 10.04 -7.67
N THR A 162 3.61 11.21 -7.25
CA THR A 162 4.08 12.23 -8.20
C THR A 162 5.49 11.94 -8.73
N SER A 163 6.12 10.83 -8.30
CA SER A 163 7.45 10.44 -8.72
C SER A 163 7.51 8.95 -9.04
N CYS A 164 8.23 8.63 -10.12
CA CYS A 164 8.33 7.28 -10.67
C CYS A 164 9.77 6.81 -10.88
N ASP A 165 10.69 7.39 -10.10
CA ASP A 165 12.09 6.99 -10.09
C ASP A 165 12.25 5.67 -9.33
N SER A 166 12.55 4.59 -10.07
CA SER A 166 12.82 3.28 -9.51
C SER A 166 14.15 3.23 -8.75
N ASN A 167 15.04 4.22 -8.90
CA ASN A 167 16.31 4.26 -8.17
C ASN A 167 16.90 5.67 -8.07
N THR A 168 16.53 6.35 -6.98
CA THR A 168 16.97 7.72 -6.62
C THR A 168 18.46 7.87 -6.28
N LEU A 169 19.24 6.78 -6.31
CA LEU A 169 20.68 6.77 -6.03
C LEU A 169 21.55 6.85 -7.30
N LEU A 170 20.95 6.72 -8.50
CA LEU A 170 21.63 6.89 -9.78
C LEU A 170 21.35 8.30 -10.35
N PRO A 171 22.33 8.94 -11.02
CA PRO A 171 22.08 10.21 -11.71
C PRO A 171 21.19 9.99 -12.94
N GLY A 172 20.11 10.78 -13.04
CA GLY A 172 19.11 10.68 -14.11
C GLY A 172 17.92 9.80 -13.73
N CYS A 173 16.78 10.02 -14.38
CA CYS A 173 15.54 9.32 -14.05
C CYS A 173 15.63 7.81 -14.37
N GLN A 174 15.39 6.95 -13.39
CA GLN A 174 15.20 5.51 -13.62
C GLN A 174 13.71 5.20 -13.73
N ALA A 175 13.10 5.63 -14.83
CA ALA A 175 11.66 5.53 -15.05
C ALA A 175 11.14 4.09 -14.94
N ALA A 176 10.10 3.88 -14.14
CA ALA A 176 9.38 2.61 -14.15
C ALA A 176 7.86 2.83 -14.05
N ASP A 177 7.13 2.56 -15.13
CA ASP A 177 5.68 2.77 -15.20
C ASP A 177 4.89 2.00 -14.16
N GLN A 178 5.42 0.86 -13.72
CA GLN A 178 4.80 0.07 -12.66
C GLN A 178 4.62 0.90 -11.38
N ILE A 179 5.48 1.90 -11.17
CA ILE A 179 5.42 2.83 -10.05
C ILE A 179 4.22 3.79 -10.15
N CYS A 180 3.69 4.04 -11.34
CA CYS A 180 2.62 5.00 -11.59
C CYS A 180 1.24 4.38 -11.66
N ALA A 181 0.23 5.20 -11.34
CA ALA A 181 -1.18 4.81 -11.34
C ALA A 181 -1.57 3.99 -12.60
N THR A 182 -2.52 3.05 -12.57
CA THR A 182 -2.91 2.21 -13.72
C THR A 182 -3.37 3.08 -14.90
N ASP A 183 -3.90 4.26 -14.57
CA ASP A 183 -4.29 5.36 -15.45
C ASP A 183 -3.19 6.42 -15.64
N SER A 184 -1.94 6.13 -15.26
CA SER A 184 -0.75 6.99 -15.36
C SER A 184 0.47 6.21 -15.86
N TYR A 185 1.45 6.92 -16.41
CA TYR A 185 2.73 6.39 -16.86
C TYR A 185 3.87 7.19 -16.22
N CYS A 186 5.08 6.67 -16.27
CA CYS A 186 6.26 7.34 -15.76
C CYS A 186 6.94 8.16 -16.85
N ASP A 187 6.91 9.48 -16.71
CA ASP A 187 7.63 10.37 -17.62
C ASP A 187 9.15 10.28 -17.36
N SER A 188 9.90 9.87 -18.39
CA SER A 188 11.34 9.59 -18.26
C SER A 188 12.21 10.83 -18.10
N ASP A 189 11.71 12.02 -18.43
CA ASP A 189 12.47 13.27 -18.33
C ASP A 189 12.29 13.93 -16.96
N SER A 190 11.05 13.99 -16.47
CA SER A 190 10.67 14.61 -15.19
C SER A 190 10.66 13.64 -14.03
N CYS A 191 10.68 12.33 -14.29
CA CYS A 191 10.60 11.27 -13.29
C CYS A 191 9.35 11.38 -12.42
N SER A 192 8.25 11.80 -13.03
CA SER A 192 6.96 12.01 -12.40
C SER A 192 5.88 11.18 -13.08
N CYS A 193 4.90 10.72 -12.30
CA CYS A 193 3.76 10.04 -12.90
C CYS A 193 2.84 11.05 -13.57
N GLN A 194 2.61 10.82 -14.86
CA GLN A 194 1.71 11.61 -15.68
C GLN A 194 0.49 10.76 -16.04
N PRO A 195 -0.72 11.35 -16.15
CA PRO A 195 -1.88 10.62 -16.59
C PRO A 195 -1.66 10.07 -18.01
N LYS A 196 -2.12 8.84 -18.25
CA LYS A 196 -2.10 8.23 -19.58
C LYS A 196 -2.99 9.03 -20.54
N GLY A 197 -2.56 9.09 -21.79
CA GLY A 197 -3.25 9.73 -22.90
C GLY A 197 -4.64 9.12 -23.14
N GLN A 198 -5.58 10.00 -23.41
CA GLN A 198 -6.93 9.68 -23.87
C GLN A 198 -6.94 9.42 -25.38
N LEU A 199 -8.08 9.01 -25.91
CA LEU A 199 -8.27 8.79 -27.34
C LEU A 199 -7.87 10.05 -28.13
N GLY A 200 -6.90 9.90 -29.04
CA GLY A 200 -6.36 10.98 -29.88
C GLY A 200 -5.17 11.74 -29.28
N ASP A 201 -4.78 11.49 -28.03
CA ASP A 201 -3.57 12.07 -27.43
C ASP A 201 -2.31 11.43 -28.02
N SER A 202 -1.21 12.18 -28.01
CA SER A 202 0.10 11.69 -28.48
C SER A 202 0.60 10.56 -27.57
N CYS A 203 1.11 9.51 -28.19
CA CYS A 203 1.80 8.38 -27.54
C CYS A 203 3.19 8.16 -28.14
N ASP A 204 3.78 9.23 -28.66
CA ASP A 204 5.17 9.27 -29.08
C ASP A 204 6.09 9.37 -27.86
N ALA A 205 6.89 8.34 -27.62
CA ALA A 205 7.84 8.27 -26.51
C ALA A 205 9.04 9.22 -26.70
N ASP A 206 9.34 9.63 -27.94
CA ASP A 206 10.41 10.58 -28.25
C ASP A 206 9.97 11.65 -29.27
N ALA A 207 9.30 12.67 -28.76
CA ALA A 207 8.86 13.83 -29.53
C ALA A 207 10.03 14.69 -30.11
N ALA A 208 11.29 14.39 -29.76
CA ALA A 208 12.44 15.10 -30.34
C ALA A 208 12.83 14.54 -31.71
N THR A 209 12.36 13.35 -32.08
CA THR A 209 12.60 12.77 -33.41
C THR A 209 11.41 13.00 -34.34
N PRO A 210 11.63 13.16 -35.66
CA PRO A 210 10.55 13.29 -36.63
C PRO A 210 9.88 11.94 -36.97
N THR A 211 10.27 10.85 -36.31
CA THR A 211 9.79 9.49 -36.53
C THR A 211 9.03 9.01 -35.31
N CYS A 212 7.81 8.52 -35.52
CA CYS A 212 6.96 8.01 -34.44
C CYS A 212 7.64 6.88 -33.65
N ASP A 213 7.87 7.09 -32.35
CA ASP A 213 8.27 6.05 -31.39
C ASP A 213 7.05 5.64 -30.55
N ALA A 214 6.22 4.77 -31.13
CA ALA A 214 4.93 4.40 -30.56
C ALA A 214 5.07 3.59 -29.26
N ASP A 215 4.56 4.12 -28.14
CA ASP A 215 4.52 3.41 -26.86
C ASP A 215 3.08 3.26 -26.33
N ASN A 216 2.65 2.00 -26.19
CA ASN A 216 1.34 1.66 -25.66
C ASN A 216 1.18 2.02 -24.18
N ASN A 217 2.26 2.14 -23.41
CA ASN A 217 2.20 2.51 -21.99
C ASN A 217 1.72 3.94 -21.78
N LEU A 218 1.87 4.80 -22.80
CA LEU A 218 1.36 6.17 -22.78
C LEU A 218 -0.16 6.23 -22.95
N CYS A 219 -0.83 5.16 -23.38
CA CYS A 219 -2.26 5.15 -23.67
C CYS A 219 -3.10 4.55 -22.54
N GLY A 220 -4.26 5.15 -22.31
CA GLY A 220 -5.23 4.73 -21.29
C GLY A 220 -5.85 3.35 -21.53
N GLU A 221 -6.76 2.95 -20.63
CA GLU A 221 -7.44 1.65 -20.71
C GLU A 221 -8.17 1.47 -22.07
N TYR A 222 -8.03 0.27 -22.65
CA TYR A 222 -8.59 -0.10 -23.96
C TYR A 222 -8.06 0.70 -25.17
N LEU A 223 -6.96 1.45 -25.01
CA LEU A 223 -6.28 2.15 -26.10
C LEU A 223 -4.93 1.49 -26.44
N THR A 224 -4.51 1.67 -27.69
CA THR A 224 -3.20 1.26 -28.19
C THR A 224 -2.58 2.41 -28.97
N CYS A 225 -1.26 2.52 -28.97
CA CYS A 225 -0.56 3.55 -29.72
C CYS A 225 -0.48 3.17 -31.20
N GLY A 226 -0.98 4.03 -32.08
CA GLY A 226 -0.92 3.80 -33.52
C GLY A 226 0.53 3.84 -34.03
N PRO A 227 1.03 2.79 -34.71
CA PRO A 227 2.46 2.67 -35.04
C PRO A 227 2.96 3.65 -36.12
N ALA A 228 2.05 4.38 -36.78
CA ALA A 228 2.38 5.38 -37.79
C ALA A 228 1.79 6.76 -37.46
N SER A 229 0.70 6.81 -36.71
CA SER A 229 0.01 8.05 -36.31
C SER A 229 0.56 8.62 -35.00
N CYS A 230 1.17 7.79 -34.14
CA CYS A 230 1.66 8.15 -32.80
C CYS A 230 0.60 8.79 -31.91
N VAL A 231 -0.65 8.38 -32.09
CA VAL A 231 -1.76 8.77 -31.21
C VAL A 231 -2.42 7.55 -30.61
N CYS A 232 -3.02 7.71 -29.44
CA CYS A 232 -3.77 6.66 -28.78
C CYS A 232 -5.07 6.40 -29.55
N GLU A 233 -5.20 5.18 -30.07
CA GLU A 233 -6.30 4.71 -30.88
C GLU A 233 -6.97 3.50 -30.22
N GLY A 234 -8.29 3.43 -30.30
CA GLY A 234 -9.07 2.29 -29.82
C GLY A 234 -10.55 2.51 -30.11
N GLN A 235 -11.32 1.43 -30.03
CA GLN A 235 -12.78 1.48 -30.16
C GLN A 235 -13.43 1.89 -28.83
N PRO A 236 -14.66 2.45 -28.84
CA PRO A 236 -15.40 2.68 -27.61
C PRO A 236 -15.58 1.38 -26.83
N VAL A 237 -15.65 1.46 -25.49
CA VAL A 237 -15.89 0.29 -24.62
C VAL A 237 -16.89 0.68 -23.54
N ILE A 238 -18.00 -0.05 -23.43
CA ILE A 238 -19.09 0.12 -22.49
C ILE A 238 -18.79 -0.78 -21.29
N THR A 239 -18.65 -0.18 -20.12
CA THR A 239 -18.30 -0.90 -18.89
C THR A 239 -19.47 -1.06 -17.94
N ALA A 240 -20.50 -0.20 -18.04
CA ALA A 240 -21.70 -0.29 -17.24
C ALA A 240 -22.88 0.50 -17.85
N VAL A 241 -24.10 0.14 -17.44
CA VAL A 241 -25.33 0.87 -17.75
C VAL A 241 -26.11 1.08 -16.44
N SER A 242 -26.78 2.22 -16.28
CA SER A 242 -27.68 2.49 -15.15
C SER A 242 -28.95 3.21 -15.63
N PRO A 243 -30.11 3.04 -14.96
CA PRO A 243 -30.31 2.33 -13.70
C PRO A 243 -30.36 0.81 -13.87
N LEU A 244 -30.01 0.09 -12.80
CA LEU A 244 -30.03 -1.37 -12.72
C LEU A 244 -31.16 -1.83 -11.78
N GLY A 245 -31.90 -2.85 -12.21
CA GLY A 245 -32.93 -3.53 -11.41
C GLY A 245 -34.09 -2.65 -10.98
N GLY A 246 -34.67 -2.96 -9.82
CA GLY A 246 -35.86 -2.32 -9.26
C GLY A 246 -37.16 -2.75 -9.94
N PHE A 247 -37.19 -3.97 -10.48
CA PHE A 247 -38.37 -4.63 -11.04
C PHE A 247 -38.38 -6.12 -10.69
N CYS A 248 -39.56 -6.74 -10.66
CA CYS A 248 -39.69 -8.15 -10.32
C CYS A 248 -39.29 -9.06 -11.48
N GLU A 249 -38.55 -10.13 -11.21
CA GLU A 249 -38.11 -11.07 -12.25
C GLU A 249 -39.28 -11.71 -13.02
N GLU A 250 -40.43 -11.92 -12.36
CA GLU A 250 -41.62 -12.44 -13.04
C GLU A 250 -42.35 -11.44 -13.94
N ASP A 251 -42.16 -10.14 -13.73
CA ASP A 251 -42.86 -9.06 -14.43
C ASP A 251 -42.02 -7.77 -14.43
N ALA A 252 -41.39 -7.48 -15.57
CA ALA A 252 -40.53 -6.31 -15.74
C ALA A 252 -41.25 -4.96 -15.58
N ASN A 253 -42.59 -4.94 -15.62
CA ASN A 253 -43.41 -3.74 -15.43
C ASN A 253 -43.83 -3.54 -13.97
N LYS A 254 -43.48 -4.46 -13.09
CA LYS A 254 -43.78 -4.38 -11.66
C LYS A 254 -42.54 -3.95 -10.90
N ALA A 255 -42.62 -2.77 -10.28
CA ALA A 255 -41.55 -2.24 -9.45
C ALA A 255 -41.36 -3.05 -8.15
N CYS A 256 -40.12 -3.09 -7.65
CA CYS A 256 -39.78 -3.66 -6.35
C CYS A 256 -38.64 -2.92 -5.67
N ILE A 257 -38.59 -3.02 -4.35
CA ILE A 257 -37.50 -2.54 -3.49
C ILE A 257 -36.79 -3.73 -2.87
N SER A 258 -37.54 -4.77 -2.52
CA SER A 258 -37.03 -6.04 -1.99
C SER A 258 -37.83 -7.22 -2.55
N ASP A 259 -37.33 -8.44 -2.32
CA ASP A 259 -37.96 -9.67 -2.78
C ASP A 259 -39.41 -9.83 -2.31
N ASP A 260 -39.75 -9.28 -1.13
CA ASP A 260 -41.13 -9.29 -0.58
C ASP A 260 -42.16 -8.59 -1.49
N ASP A 261 -41.72 -7.69 -2.38
CA ASP A 261 -42.61 -7.03 -3.35
C ASP A 261 -42.95 -7.95 -4.53
N CYS A 262 -42.21 -9.04 -4.71
CA CYS A 262 -42.27 -9.96 -5.83
C CYS A 262 -42.78 -11.34 -5.43
N SER A 263 -43.23 -12.10 -6.42
CA SER A 263 -43.56 -13.52 -6.28
C SER A 263 -42.34 -14.43 -6.46
N GLN A 264 -41.30 -13.94 -7.16
CA GLN A 264 -39.97 -14.53 -7.22
C GLN A 264 -38.98 -13.65 -6.46
N SER A 265 -38.10 -12.95 -7.17
CA SER A 265 -37.09 -12.05 -6.62
C SER A 265 -37.13 -10.68 -7.28
N CYS A 266 -36.58 -9.70 -6.59
CA CYS A 266 -36.39 -8.35 -7.11
C CYS A 266 -35.05 -8.29 -7.87
N ASP A 267 -35.08 -7.98 -9.16
CA ASP A 267 -33.87 -7.79 -9.95
C ASP A 267 -33.10 -6.55 -9.44
N VAL A 268 -31.78 -6.67 -9.33
CA VAL A 268 -30.88 -5.58 -8.91
C VAL A 268 -29.70 -5.36 -9.87
N VAL A 269 -29.65 -6.06 -11.00
CA VAL A 269 -28.46 -6.14 -11.87
C VAL A 269 -28.74 -5.82 -13.34
N THR A 270 -30.00 -5.83 -13.78
CA THR A 270 -30.36 -5.72 -15.19
C THR A 270 -30.74 -4.29 -15.56
N PRO A 271 -30.13 -3.68 -16.60
CA PRO A 271 -30.48 -2.33 -17.02
C PRO A 271 -31.89 -2.29 -17.62
N ASN A 272 -32.67 -1.28 -17.27
CA ASN A 272 -34.06 -1.17 -17.74
C ASN A 272 -34.56 0.27 -17.83
N GLY A 273 -35.61 0.48 -18.60
CA GLY A 273 -36.29 1.77 -18.66
C GLY A 273 -37.48 1.80 -19.61
N THR A 274 -38.33 2.81 -19.38
CA THR A 274 -39.46 3.14 -20.24
C THR A 274 -39.18 4.41 -21.05
N ASP A 275 -40.05 4.72 -22.02
CA ASP A 275 -39.98 5.93 -22.84
C ASP A 275 -39.82 7.19 -21.97
N GLY A 276 -38.85 8.03 -22.32
CA GLY A 276 -38.54 9.25 -21.59
C GLY A 276 -37.65 9.08 -20.35
N ASN A 277 -37.37 7.86 -19.88
CA ASN A 277 -36.39 7.65 -18.80
C ASN A 277 -34.98 8.06 -19.26
N LEU A 278 -34.17 8.54 -18.32
CA LEU A 278 -32.74 8.77 -18.54
C LEU A 278 -31.94 7.53 -18.11
N ILE A 279 -31.05 7.08 -19.00
CA ILE A 279 -30.06 6.05 -18.70
C ILE A 279 -28.65 6.65 -18.80
N THR A 280 -27.74 6.18 -17.96
CA THR A 280 -26.30 6.50 -18.05
C THR A 280 -25.56 5.28 -18.55
N ILE A 281 -24.82 5.42 -19.63
CA ILE A 281 -23.84 4.45 -20.13
C ILE A 281 -22.46 4.93 -19.68
N MET A 282 -21.74 4.11 -18.93
CA MET A 282 -20.36 4.36 -18.53
C MET A 282 -19.42 3.54 -19.40
N GLY A 283 -18.21 4.06 -19.60
CA GLY A 283 -17.21 3.36 -20.37
C GLY A 283 -15.92 4.13 -20.57
N ALA A 284 -15.23 3.78 -21.64
CA ALA A 284 -14.01 4.41 -22.11
C ALA A 284 -14.09 4.67 -23.62
N ASN A 285 -13.32 5.65 -24.07
CA ASN A 285 -13.04 5.90 -25.49
C ASN A 285 -14.28 6.22 -26.33
N PHE A 286 -15.31 6.83 -25.73
CA PHE A 286 -16.47 7.32 -26.48
C PHE A 286 -16.14 8.52 -27.39
N GLY A 287 -15.00 9.18 -27.13
CA GLY A 287 -14.52 10.31 -27.90
C GLY A 287 -15.39 11.55 -27.76
N VAL A 288 -15.08 12.56 -28.58
CA VAL A 288 -15.84 13.80 -28.66
C VAL A 288 -17.12 13.55 -29.45
N TYR A 289 -18.25 14.05 -28.93
CA TYR A 289 -19.53 13.94 -29.59
C TYR A 289 -19.54 14.66 -30.95
N ASN A 290 -19.93 13.94 -32.00
CA ASN A 290 -20.22 14.49 -33.32
C ASN A 290 -21.72 14.28 -33.64
N PRO A 291 -22.50 15.34 -33.89
CA PRO A 291 -23.94 15.22 -34.14
C PRO A 291 -24.32 14.45 -35.42
N GLU A 292 -23.38 14.27 -36.36
CA GLU A 292 -23.63 13.54 -37.61
C GLU A 292 -23.41 12.03 -37.48
N SER A 293 -22.48 11.61 -36.61
CA SER A 293 -22.03 10.22 -36.51
C SER A 293 -22.22 9.59 -35.13
N SER A 294 -22.01 10.33 -34.04
CA SER A 294 -22.13 9.82 -32.68
C SER A 294 -23.59 9.56 -32.32
N LYS A 295 -23.86 8.34 -31.82
CA LYS A 295 -25.23 7.92 -31.45
C LYS A 295 -25.21 6.76 -30.49
N VAL A 296 -26.24 6.70 -29.65
CA VAL A 296 -26.61 5.49 -28.92
C VAL A 296 -27.77 4.83 -29.66
N LEU A 297 -27.66 3.55 -29.95
CA LEU A 297 -28.70 2.76 -30.58
C LEU A 297 -29.30 1.77 -29.58
N PHE A 298 -30.61 1.80 -29.49
CA PHE A 298 -31.43 0.78 -28.85
C PHE A 298 -31.66 -0.39 -29.83
N PRO A 299 -32.10 -1.56 -29.33
CA PRO A 299 -32.35 -2.73 -30.16
C PRO A 299 -33.24 -2.42 -31.38
N GLY A 300 -32.84 -2.94 -32.55
CA GLY A 300 -33.47 -2.61 -33.83
C GLY A 300 -32.96 -1.31 -34.47
N ASP A 301 -31.78 -0.84 -34.07
CA ASP A 301 -31.12 0.37 -34.59
C ASP A 301 -31.93 1.66 -34.36
N VAL A 302 -32.69 1.70 -33.26
CA VAL A 302 -33.49 2.87 -32.88
C VAL A 302 -32.59 3.88 -32.17
N PRO A 303 -32.41 5.11 -32.69
CA PRO A 303 -31.55 6.09 -32.05
C PRO A 303 -32.16 6.58 -30.74
N GLY A 304 -31.31 6.68 -29.71
CA GLY A 304 -31.66 7.32 -28.45
C GLY A 304 -31.97 8.80 -28.63
N VAL A 305 -32.76 9.34 -27.70
CA VAL A 305 -33.19 10.75 -27.74
C VAL A 305 -32.25 11.60 -26.88
N SER A 306 -31.96 12.82 -27.34
CA SER A 306 -31.16 13.78 -26.56
C SER A 306 -31.85 14.10 -25.22
N PRO A 307 -31.13 14.06 -24.08
CA PRO A 307 -31.66 14.47 -22.77
C PRO A 307 -32.23 15.89 -22.74
N SER A 308 -31.72 16.80 -23.59
CA SER A 308 -32.23 18.18 -23.69
C SER A 308 -33.69 18.28 -24.13
N VAL A 309 -34.25 17.22 -24.74
CA VAL A 309 -35.66 17.13 -25.13
C VAL A 309 -36.58 17.01 -23.91
N VAL A 310 -36.13 16.28 -22.87
CA VAL A 310 -36.92 16.05 -21.64
C VAL A 310 -36.60 17.07 -20.55
N ASN A 311 -35.41 17.67 -20.57
CA ASN A 311 -35.06 18.80 -19.72
C ASN A 311 -34.00 19.70 -20.42
N PRO A 312 -34.32 20.98 -20.71
CA PRO A 312 -33.41 21.89 -21.41
C PRO A 312 -32.04 22.12 -20.74
N GLU A 313 -31.93 21.92 -19.43
CA GLU A 313 -30.67 22.07 -18.67
C GLU A 313 -29.70 20.89 -18.91
N CYS A 314 -30.17 19.80 -19.51
CA CYS A 314 -29.37 18.63 -19.82
C CYS A 314 -28.53 18.82 -21.11
N ILE A 315 -27.70 19.85 -21.10
CA ILE A 315 -26.66 20.08 -22.11
C ILE A 315 -25.41 19.24 -21.77
N ASP A 316 -24.62 18.87 -22.77
CA ASP A 316 -23.34 18.15 -22.59
C ASP A 316 -23.46 16.77 -21.91
N SER A 317 -24.47 16.00 -22.32
CA SER A 317 -24.70 14.64 -21.83
C SER A 317 -23.75 13.58 -22.37
N TRP A 318 -22.77 13.94 -23.20
CA TRP A 318 -21.78 13.04 -23.78
C TRP A 318 -20.37 13.47 -23.38
N THR A 319 -19.65 12.57 -22.74
CA THR A 319 -18.23 12.69 -22.40
C THR A 319 -17.51 11.42 -22.83
N ASN A 320 -16.18 11.43 -22.79
CA ASN A 320 -15.38 10.26 -23.16
C ASN A 320 -15.66 9.01 -22.29
N ASN A 321 -16.21 9.18 -21.08
CA ASN A 321 -16.42 8.08 -20.12
C ASN A 321 -17.86 7.94 -19.62
N GLN A 322 -18.76 8.81 -20.07
CA GLN A 322 -20.14 8.84 -19.63
C GLN A 322 -21.02 9.42 -20.74
N ILE A 323 -22.08 8.69 -21.07
CA ILE A 323 -23.16 9.16 -21.95
C ILE A 323 -24.46 9.05 -21.17
N VAL A 324 -25.20 10.15 -21.07
CA VAL A 324 -26.59 10.13 -20.64
C VAL A 324 -27.47 10.23 -21.87
N VAL A 325 -28.44 9.33 -21.99
CA VAL A 325 -29.36 9.30 -23.13
C VAL A 325 -30.78 9.03 -22.65
N THR A 326 -31.76 9.59 -23.36
CA THR A 326 -33.18 9.33 -23.10
C THR A 326 -33.62 8.10 -23.89
N VAL A 327 -34.31 7.19 -23.21
CA VAL A 327 -34.93 6.00 -23.84
C VAL A 327 -35.96 6.47 -24.87
N PRO A 328 -35.86 6.06 -26.14
CA PRO A 328 -36.79 6.44 -27.18
C PRO A 328 -38.12 5.70 -27.06
N ALA A 329 -39.17 6.31 -27.59
CA ALA A 329 -40.46 5.64 -27.78
C ALA A 329 -40.29 4.37 -28.64
N SER A 330 -41.07 3.33 -28.32
CA SER A 330 -41.02 2.02 -29.00
C SER A 330 -39.71 1.24 -28.82
N SER A 331 -38.93 1.54 -27.77
CA SER A 331 -37.79 0.70 -27.37
C SER A 331 -38.24 -0.73 -27.10
N VAL A 332 -37.44 -1.70 -27.53
CA VAL A 332 -37.61 -3.12 -27.20
C VAL A 332 -36.39 -3.62 -26.43
N SER A 333 -36.56 -4.73 -25.71
CA SER A 333 -35.46 -5.33 -24.95
C SER A 333 -34.36 -5.91 -25.84
N GLY A 334 -33.12 -5.83 -25.41
CA GLY A 334 -31.94 -6.27 -26.14
C GLY A 334 -30.70 -5.41 -25.86
N PRO A 335 -29.61 -5.59 -26.60
CA PRO A 335 -28.36 -4.89 -26.32
C PRO A 335 -28.38 -3.43 -26.78
N LEU A 336 -27.70 -2.58 -26.02
CA LEU A 336 -27.44 -1.18 -26.39
C LEU A 336 -26.13 -1.09 -27.18
N THR A 337 -26.06 -0.19 -28.15
CA THR A 337 -24.84 0.06 -28.94
C THR A 337 -24.44 1.52 -28.83
N VAL A 338 -23.16 1.78 -28.55
CA VAL A 338 -22.57 3.12 -28.65
C VAL A 338 -21.78 3.19 -29.93
N VAL A 339 -22.03 4.20 -30.76
CA VAL A 339 -21.28 4.50 -31.98
C VAL A 339 -20.55 5.82 -31.78
N ALA A 340 -19.24 5.79 -31.86
CA ALA A 340 -18.36 6.95 -31.74
C ALA A 340 -18.28 7.75 -33.06
N ALA A 341 -17.66 8.92 -33.01
CA ALA A 341 -17.63 9.85 -34.14
C ALA A 341 -16.91 9.29 -35.39
N ASP A 342 -15.96 8.39 -35.18
CA ASP A 342 -15.16 7.67 -36.18
C ASP A 342 -15.87 6.42 -36.74
N SER A 343 -17.14 6.21 -36.39
CA SER A 343 -17.95 5.03 -36.75
C SER A 343 -17.50 3.71 -36.11
N GLN A 344 -16.53 3.73 -35.20
CA GLN A 344 -16.30 2.58 -34.33
C GLN A 344 -17.46 2.45 -33.35
N SER A 345 -17.73 1.22 -32.92
CA SER A 345 -18.88 0.94 -32.09
C SER A 345 -18.61 -0.19 -31.13
N ASP A 346 -19.38 -0.19 -30.05
CA ASP A 346 -19.38 -1.24 -29.05
C ASP A 346 -20.81 -1.53 -28.60
N LYS A 347 -21.07 -2.78 -28.23
CA LYS A 347 -22.39 -3.28 -27.87
C LYS A 347 -22.31 -4.02 -26.55
N THR A 348 -23.29 -3.78 -25.67
CA THR A 348 -23.29 -4.28 -24.28
C THR A 348 -23.13 -5.79 -24.11
N ASN A 349 -23.36 -6.60 -25.14
CA ASN A 349 -23.30 -8.06 -25.09
C ASN A 349 -22.38 -8.68 -26.15
N ASP A 350 -21.42 -7.92 -26.68
CA ASP A 350 -20.37 -8.46 -27.55
C ASP A 350 -19.10 -8.83 -26.76
N ASP A 351 -18.02 -9.12 -27.48
CA ASP A 351 -16.72 -9.52 -26.91
C ASP A 351 -15.80 -8.33 -26.61
N ILE A 352 -16.29 -7.09 -26.69
CA ILE A 352 -15.53 -5.85 -26.47
C ILE A 352 -15.83 -5.33 -25.05
N GLY A 353 -14.89 -5.57 -24.13
CA GLY A 353 -15.07 -5.19 -22.73
C GLY A 353 -15.90 -6.23 -21.94
N PRO A 354 -16.54 -5.83 -20.82
CA PRO A 354 -17.33 -6.75 -20.01
C PRO A 354 -18.67 -7.07 -20.67
N ALA A 355 -19.05 -8.36 -20.69
CA ALA A 355 -20.39 -8.76 -21.11
C ALA A 355 -21.44 -8.31 -20.07
N LEU A 356 -22.33 -7.41 -20.48
CA LEU A 356 -23.40 -6.86 -19.65
C LEU A 356 -24.76 -7.49 -20.02
N PRO A 357 -25.72 -7.56 -19.07
CA PRO A 357 -27.08 -7.98 -19.37
C PRO A 357 -27.75 -7.03 -20.38
N ASP A 358 -28.60 -7.60 -21.24
CA ASP A 358 -29.40 -6.83 -22.20
C ASP A 358 -30.32 -5.82 -21.49
N PHE A 359 -30.54 -4.67 -22.12
CA PHE A 359 -31.50 -3.68 -21.66
C PHE A 359 -32.92 -4.23 -21.75
N ILE A 360 -33.72 -4.00 -20.71
CA ILE A 360 -35.13 -4.37 -20.68
C ILE A 360 -36.00 -3.13 -20.86
N ALA A 361 -36.77 -3.11 -21.95
CA ALA A 361 -37.82 -2.13 -22.12
C ALA A 361 -39.03 -2.51 -21.25
N ASN A 362 -39.49 -1.58 -20.41
CA ASN A 362 -40.62 -1.78 -19.51
C ASN A 362 -41.47 -0.50 -19.38
N ASP A 363 -42.45 -0.52 -18.47
CA ASP A 363 -43.38 0.58 -18.19
C ASP A 363 -43.01 1.37 -16.92
N LEU A 364 -41.80 1.15 -16.37
CA LEU A 364 -41.39 1.77 -15.12
C LEU A 364 -40.84 3.18 -15.34
N VAL A 365 -41.66 4.17 -15.01
CA VAL A 365 -41.24 5.58 -14.96
C VAL A 365 -40.31 5.81 -13.76
N ARG A 366 -39.13 6.39 -14.01
CA ARG A 366 -38.11 6.62 -12.98
C ARG A 366 -37.74 8.10 -12.86
N PRO A 367 -37.23 8.55 -11.69
CA PRO A 367 -36.39 9.73 -11.68
C PRO A 367 -35.18 9.52 -12.57
N GLY A 368 -34.68 10.59 -13.16
CA GLY A 368 -33.50 10.55 -14.02
C GLY A 368 -32.62 11.74 -13.71
N LEU A 369 -31.30 11.56 -13.76
CA LEU A 369 -30.31 12.63 -13.68
C LEU A 369 -29.60 12.76 -15.01
N CYS A 370 -29.28 13.98 -15.39
CA CYS A 370 -28.47 14.25 -16.57
C CYS A 370 -27.22 15.06 -16.26
N LEU A 371 -27.29 15.94 -15.26
CA LEU A 371 -26.22 16.89 -14.97
C LEU A 371 -26.16 17.19 -13.47
N LEU A 372 -24.94 17.27 -12.94
CA LEU A 372 -24.63 17.82 -11.63
C LEU A 372 -23.80 19.09 -11.80
N THR A 373 -24.14 20.15 -11.07
CA THR A 373 -23.31 21.36 -11.05
C THR A 373 -23.05 21.86 -9.62
N PRO A 374 -21.78 21.96 -9.19
CA PRO A 374 -20.58 21.44 -9.85
C PRO A 374 -20.55 19.90 -9.89
N GLU A 375 -19.83 19.31 -10.85
CA GLU A 375 -19.56 17.86 -10.92
C GLU A 375 -18.51 17.39 -9.90
N SER A 376 -17.97 18.32 -9.10
CA SER A 376 -17.03 18.04 -8.03
C SER A 376 -17.18 19.03 -6.89
N GLY A 377 -16.83 18.63 -5.67
CA GLY A 377 -16.93 19.51 -4.50
C GLY A 377 -16.43 18.88 -3.21
N ARG A 378 -16.43 19.68 -2.13
CA ARG A 378 -15.92 19.34 -0.79
C ARG A 378 -17.06 19.12 0.21
N LEU A 379 -16.72 18.73 1.44
CA LEU A 379 -17.70 18.62 2.52
C LEU A 379 -18.48 19.93 2.64
N SER A 380 -19.81 19.82 2.75
CA SER A 380 -20.73 20.95 2.88
C SER A 380 -20.89 21.83 1.64
N ASP A 381 -20.17 21.57 0.53
CA ASP A 381 -20.47 22.28 -0.72
C ASP A 381 -21.85 21.84 -1.24
N LYS A 382 -22.52 22.78 -1.91
CA LYS A 382 -23.84 22.58 -2.49
C LYS A 382 -23.71 22.12 -3.94
N VAL A 383 -24.41 21.04 -4.29
CA VAL A 383 -24.51 20.50 -5.64
C VAL A 383 -25.94 20.65 -6.14
N ASN A 384 -26.09 21.20 -7.35
CA ASN A 384 -27.35 21.25 -8.07
C ASN A 384 -27.51 19.99 -8.92
N TYR A 385 -28.73 19.46 -8.94
CA TYR A 385 -29.12 18.26 -9.65
C TYR A 385 -30.12 18.66 -10.73
N PHE A 386 -29.88 18.27 -11.98
CA PHE A 386 -30.81 18.46 -13.09
C PHE A 386 -31.19 17.11 -13.69
N GLY A 387 -32.44 16.98 -14.09
CA GLY A 387 -32.97 15.72 -14.61
C GLY A 387 -34.48 15.72 -14.76
N ILE A 388 -35.13 14.59 -14.49
CA ILE A 388 -36.58 14.40 -14.64
C ILE A 388 -37.16 13.66 -13.44
N ASN A 389 -38.46 13.87 -13.17
CA ASN A 389 -39.21 13.24 -12.07
C ASN A 389 -38.55 13.40 -10.67
N LEU A 390 -37.80 14.49 -10.48
CA LEU A 390 -37.14 14.88 -9.23
C LEU A 390 -38.10 15.67 -8.33
N TYR A 391 -39.19 15.03 -7.93
CA TYR A 391 -40.26 15.65 -7.16
C TYR A 391 -39.96 15.84 -5.66
N SER A 392 -40.86 16.55 -4.98
CA SER A 392 -40.79 16.81 -3.54
C SER A 392 -40.68 15.52 -2.72
N GLY A 393 -39.71 15.48 -1.82
CA GLY A 393 -39.39 14.31 -1.01
C GLY A 393 -38.19 13.50 -1.54
N GLY A 394 -37.71 13.79 -2.75
CA GLY A 394 -36.50 13.18 -3.31
C GLY A 394 -35.28 13.30 -2.40
N GLN A 395 -34.42 12.28 -2.41
CA GLN A 395 -33.20 12.20 -1.61
C GLN A 395 -32.00 11.91 -2.50
N ALA A 396 -30.95 12.71 -2.38
CA ALA A 396 -29.70 12.48 -3.10
C ALA A 396 -28.77 11.56 -2.31
N TYR A 397 -28.03 10.73 -3.03
CA TYR A 397 -27.09 9.75 -2.49
C TYR A 397 -25.80 9.80 -3.29
N PHE A 398 -24.66 9.86 -2.61
CA PHE A 398 -23.34 9.81 -3.21
C PHE A 398 -22.80 8.38 -3.11
N GLY A 399 -22.37 7.80 -4.23
CA GLY A 399 -21.89 6.43 -4.38
C GLY A 399 -22.71 5.63 -5.41
N ASP A 400 -22.57 4.30 -5.34
CA ASP A 400 -23.30 3.34 -6.16
C ASP A 400 -24.53 2.79 -5.41
N TYR A 401 -25.35 1.94 -6.04
CA TYR A 401 -26.57 1.43 -5.40
C TYR A 401 -26.32 0.54 -4.18
N ALA A 402 -25.12 -0.05 -4.04
CA ALA A 402 -24.74 -0.92 -2.94
C ALA A 402 -23.97 -0.18 -1.83
N ARG A 403 -23.12 0.78 -2.19
CA ARG A 403 -22.26 1.57 -1.30
C ARG A 403 -22.51 3.06 -1.55
N ASN A 404 -23.40 3.62 -0.76
CA ASN A 404 -23.74 5.03 -0.83
C ASN A 404 -23.90 5.67 0.54
N VAL A 405 -23.82 7.00 0.54
CA VAL A 405 -24.08 7.86 1.70
C VAL A 405 -25.10 8.91 1.28
N ARG A 406 -26.12 9.12 2.11
CA ARG A 406 -27.14 10.12 1.88
C ARG A 406 -26.56 11.54 1.99
N GLY A 407 -26.95 12.44 1.09
CA GLY A 407 -26.62 13.86 1.16
C GLY A 407 -27.28 14.54 2.36
N LEU A 408 -26.63 15.58 2.91
CA LEU A 408 -27.05 16.21 4.17
C LEU A 408 -28.39 16.97 4.03
N ASP A 409 -28.51 17.83 3.01
CA ASP A 409 -29.67 18.72 2.82
C ASP A 409 -30.27 18.57 1.41
N SER A 410 -30.93 17.44 1.16
CA SER A 410 -31.59 17.19 -0.12
C SER A 410 -32.89 17.99 -0.27
N VAL A 411 -32.94 18.89 -1.26
CA VAL A 411 -34.07 19.78 -1.54
C VAL A 411 -34.48 19.66 -3.01
N PHE A 412 -35.59 18.96 -3.26
CA PHE A 412 -36.16 18.73 -4.60
C PHE A 412 -37.54 19.39 -4.69
N ALA A 413 -37.58 20.72 -4.67
CA ALA A 413 -38.82 21.49 -4.57
C ALA A 413 -39.39 21.97 -5.92
N ASN A 414 -38.72 21.67 -7.04
CA ASN A 414 -39.18 22.10 -8.36
C ASN A 414 -40.50 21.40 -8.71
N PRO A 415 -41.61 22.13 -8.94
CA PRO A 415 -42.91 21.51 -9.24
C PRO A 415 -42.93 20.69 -10.54
N ALA A 416 -42.07 21.04 -11.50
CA ALA A 416 -41.91 20.29 -12.74
C ALA A 416 -41.03 19.04 -12.57
N GLY A 417 -40.40 18.85 -11.40
CA GLY A 417 -39.52 17.72 -11.13
C GLY A 417 -38.22 17.75 -11.95
N LEU A 418 -37.79 18.92 -12.42
CA LEU A 418 -36.64 19.04 -13.33
C LEU A 418 -35.31 19.37 -12.63
N ALA A 419 -35.37 19.79 -11.37
CA ALA A 419 -34.17 20.19 -10.64
C ALA A 419 -34.32 20.05 -9.12
N GLY A 420 -33.17 19.94 -8.45
CA GLY A 420 -33.05 20.03 -7.00
C GLY A 420 -31.62 20.31 -6.57
N THR A 421 -31.37 20.24 -5.28
CA THR A 421 -30.05 20.49 -4.71
C THR A 421 -29.76 19.55 -3.55
N SER A 422 -28.50 19.24 -3.31
CA SER A 422 -28.08 18.53 -2.09
C SER A 422 -26.72 19.02 -1.62
N THR A 423 -26.44 18.82 -0.35
CA THR A 423 -25.17 19.18 0.30
C THR A 423 -24.30 17.93 0.48
N ILE A 424 -23.02 18.04 0.13
CA ILE A 424 -22.07 16.93 0.16
C ILE A 424 -21.80 16.50 1.62
N PRO A 425 -21.96 15.21 1.97
CA PRO A 425 -21.67 14.69 3.31
C PRO A 425 -20.16 14.41 3.50
N ASN A 426 -19.79 13.90 4.68
CA ASN A 426 -18.41 13.51 4.94
C ASN A 426 -18.07 12.22 4.19
N LEU A 427 -17.33 12.36 3.09
CA LEU A 427 -16.97 11.31 2.15
C LEU A 427 -15.46 11.26 1.97
N GLN A 428 -14.93 10.07 1.66
CA GLN A 428 -13.55 9.94 1.21
C GLN A 428 -13.35 10.68 -0.11
N LYS A 429 -12.19 11.31 -0.30
CA LYS A 429 -11.84 11.96 -1.57
C LYS A 429 -11.76 10.93 -2.70
N GLY A 430 -12.06 11.36 -3.93
CA GLY A 430 -11.96 10.53 -5.13
C GLY A 430 -13.16 10.63 -6.07
N GLY A 431 -13.03 9.97 -7.22
CA GLY A 431 -14.13 9.79 -8.17
C GLY A 431 -15.21 8.87 -7.60
N MET A 432 -16.46 9.28 -7.72
CA MET A 432 -17.63 8.52 -7.34
C MET A 432 -18.80 8.86 -8.27
N SER A 433 -20.01 8.46 -7.89
CA SER A 433 -21.25 8.81 -8.60
C SER A 433 -22.25 9.42 -7.63
N SER A 434 -23.34 9.98 -8.16
CA SER A 434 -24.48 10.38 -7.36
C SER A 434 -25.79 10.02 -8.07
N PHE A 435 -26.81 9.68 -7.28
CA PHE A 435 -28.15 9.38 -7.76
C PHE A 435 -29.23 9.94 -6.83
N VAL A 436 -30.46 9.97 -7.31
CA VAL A 436 -31.63 10.40 -6.54
C VAL A 436 -32.61 9.24 -6.38
N VAL A 437 -33.17 9.11 -5.18
CA VAL A 437 -34.35 8.30 -4.92
C VAL A 437 -35.55 9.24 -4.79
N SER A 438 -36.56 9.04 -5.62
CA SER A 438 -37.79 9.84 -5.63
C SER A 438 -39.01 8.92 -5.71
N SER A 439 -40.12 9.31 -5.08
CA SER A 439 -41.38 8.57 -5.21
C SER A 439 -42.05 8.93 -6.53
N VAL A 440 -42.20 7.93 -7.40
CA VAL A 440 -42.93 8.04 -8.67
C VAL A 440 -44.11 7.09 -8.60
N ASN A 441 -45.32 7.61 -8.84
CA ASN A 441 -46.58 6.86 -8.67
C ASN A 441 -46.73 6.18 -7.29
N GLY A 442 -46.18 6.80 -6.24
CA GLY A 442 -46.25 6.28 -4.87
C GLY A 442 -45.18 5.24 -4.51
N VAL A 443 -44.33 4.83 -5.46
CA VAL A 443 -43.26 3.86 -5.23
C VAL A 443 -41.90 4.58 -5.29
N PRO A 444 -41.00 4.38 -4.31
CA PRO A 444 -39.66 4.95 -4.38
C PRO A 444 -38.86 4.28 -5.49
N GLN A 445 -38.40 5.09 -6.44
CA GLN A 445 -37.59 4.65 -7.58
C GLN A 445 -36.22 5.31 -7.52
N LYS A 446 -35.18 4.56 -7.91
CA LYS A 446 -33.82 5.07 -8.07
C LYS A 446 -33.65 5.64 -9.48
N SER A 447 -32.93 6.76 -9.59
CA SER A 447 -32.48 7.29 -10.86
C SER A 447 -31.26 6.54 -11.38
N ASN A 448 -30.92 6.73 -12.65
CA ASN A 448 -29.55 6.53 -13.11
C ASN A 448 -28.58 7.34 -12.24
N TYR A 449 -27.35 6.85 -12.09
CA TYR A 449 -26.31 7.62 -11.43
C TYR A 449 -25.48 8.39 -12.47
N VAL A 450 -24.95 9.52 -12.05
CA VAL A 450 -24.06 10.37 -12.85
C VAL A 450 -22.77 10.61 -12.08
N LYS A 451 -21.65 10.74 -12.78
CA LYS A 451 -20.31 10.91 -12.22
C LYS A 451 -20.23 12.15 -11.33
N PHE A 452 -19.52 12.00 -10.22
CA PHE A 452 -19.26 13.07 -9.26
C PHE A 452 -17.86 12.90 -8.66
N VAL A 453 -17.13 13.97 -8.39
CA VAL A 453 -15.79 13.87 -7.77
C VAL A 453 -15.79 14.52 -6.39
N LYS A 454 -15.58 13.73 -5.34
CA LYS A 454 -15.32 14.27 -4.01
C LYS A 454 -13.91 14.84 -3.97
N GLN A 455 -13.79 16.15 -3.91
CA GLN A 455 -12.51 16.83 -3.79
C GLN A 455 -11.95 16.65 -2.39
N GLU A 456 -10.62 16.72 -2.30
CA GLU A 456 -9.91 16.82 -1.02
C GLU A 456 -10.30 18.12 -0.30
N GLU A 457 -10.48 18.01 1.01
CA GLU A 457 -10.60 19.20 1.84
C GLU A 457 -9.31 20.01 1.72
N PRO A 458 -9.37 21.34 1.58
CA PRO A 458 -8.17 22.15 1.51
C PRO A 458 -7.38 21.89 2.79
N ASN A 459 -6.18 21.31 2.65
CA ASN A 459 -5.29 20.86 3.73
C ASN A 459 -5.65 21.49 5.08
N ALA A 460 -6.47 20.78 5.87
CA ALA A 460 -6.42 20.99 7.29
C ALA A 460 -4.99 20.59 7.63
N GLY A 461 -4.17 21.58 7.99
CA GLY A 461 -2.86 21.30 8.53
C GLY A 461 -2.94 20.22 9.61
N PRO A 462 -1.80 19.68 10.02
CA PRO A 462 -1.79 18.59 10.98
C PRO A 462 -2.64 18.94 12.22
N TYR A 463 -3.41 17.96 12.71
CA TYR A 463 -4.41 18.18 13.75
C TYR A 463 -4.43 17.06 14.78
N ILE A 464 -4.80 17.40 16.01
CA ILE A 464 -5.04 16.45 17.10
C ILE A 464 -6.55 16.30 17.27
N SER A 465 -7.04 15.06 17.16
CA SER A 465 -8.46 14.73 17.39
C SER A 465 -8.77 14.52 18.87
N HIS A 466 -7.96 13.69 19.55
CA HIS A 466 -8.06 13.37 20.97
C HIS A 466 -6.78 12.67 21.42
N PHE A 467 -6.63 12.45 22.73
CA PHE A 467 -5.54 11.68 23.30
C PHE A 467 -6.02 10.89 24.53
N GLN A 468 -5.30 9.83 24.87
CA GLN A 468 -5.64 8.97 25.99
C GLN A 468 -4.37 8.37 26.63
N PRO A 469 -4.30 8.26 27.98
CA PRO A 469 -5.28 8.72 28.98
C PRO A 469 -5.25 10.24 29.16
N THR A 470 -6.25 10.76 29.85
CA THR A 470 -6.40 12.20 30.13
C THR A 470 -5.66 12.63 31.40
N THR A 471 -5.20 11.67 32.21
CA THR A 471 -4.45 11.89 33.44
C THR A 471 -3.35 10.83 33.60
N GLY A 472 -2.23 11.22 34.20
CA GLY A 472 -1.18 10.28 34.60
C GLY A 472 0.10 10.94 35.13
N ARG A 473 0.88 10.17 35.88
CA ARG A 473 2.20 10.56 36.39
C ARG A 473 3.32 10.39 35.35
N ALA A 474 4.51 10.89 35.69
CA ALA A 474 5.75 10.62 34.97
C ALA A 474 5.92 9.13 34.60
N GLY A 475 6.26 8.88 33.33
CA GLY A 475 6.41 7.54 32.75
C GLY A 475 5.12 6.92 32.18
N GLN A 476 3.95 7.54 32.40
CA GLN A 476 2.68 7.12 31.78
C GLN A 476 2.72 7.33 30.26
N TYR A 477 2.19 6.39 29.50
CA TYR A 477 2.10 6.55 28.04
C TYR A 477 0.84 7.33 27.71
N VAL A 478 0.94 8.19 26.70
CA VAL A 478 -0.16 8.93 26.10
C VAL A 478 -0.15 8.66 24.60
N THR A 479 -1.25 8.10 24.08
CA THR A 479 -1.51 8.00 22.64
C THR A 479 -2.25 9.26 22.20
N ILE A 480 -1.70 9.96 21.21
CA ILE A 480 -2.28 11.13 20.56
C ILE A 480 -2.80 10.68 19.19
N HIS A 481 -4.09 10.85 18.96
CA HIS A 481 -4.77 10.48 17.72
C HIS A 481 -5.06 11.73 16.89
N GLY A 482 -4.85 11.68 15.57
CA GLY A 482 -5.02 12.83 14.70
C GLY A 482 -4.71 12.51 13.24
N GLY A 483 -4.14 13.48 12.52
CA GLY A 483 -3.72 13.31 11.13
C GLY A 483 -2.72 14.37 10.71
N GLY A 484 -1.90 14.05 9.69
CA GLY A 484 -0.86 14.95 9.18
C GLY A 484 0.44 14.94 9.97
N PHE A 485 0.64 13.98 10.89
CA PHE A 485 1.85 13.88 11.70
C PHE A 485 3.07 13.33 10.93
N GLY A 486 2.85 12.80 9.72
CA GLY A 486 3.89 12.15 8.92
C GLY A 486 4.18 10.71 9.36
N GLY A 487 4.78 9.93 8.46
CA GLY A 487 5.02 8.49 8.66
C GLY A 487 6.14 8.14 9.64
N ALA A 488 6.96 9.11 10.04
CA ALA A 488 8.05 8.94 10.99
C ALA A 488 8.29 10.24 11.76
N ARG A 489 8.87 10.12 12.95
CA ARG A 489 9.13 11.27 13.82
C ARG A 489 10.06 12.32 13.19
N GLY A 490 11.19 11.90 12.62
CA GLY A 490 12.23 12.83 12.15
C GLY A 490 12.66 13.82 13.26
N GLU A 491 12.65 15.10 12.95
CA GLU A 491 12.94 16.19 13.91
C GLU A 491 11.74 16.60 14.78
N SER A 492 10.57 15.98 14.56
CA SER A 492 9.33 16.33 15.24
C SER A 492 9.35 16.01 16.74
N LYS A 493 8.64 16.82 17.52
CA LYS A 493 8.64 16.78 18.99
C LYS A 493 7.24 16.96 19.55
N VAL A 494 7.02 16.42 20.74
CA VAL A 494 5.78 16.55 21.52
C VAL A 494 6.10 17.16 22.87
N TYR A 495 5.26 18.07 23.33
CA TYR A 495 5.41 18.79 24.58
C TYR A 495 4.15 18.69 25.43
N PHE A 496 4.35 18.59 26.74
CA PHE A 496 3.32 18.83 27.75
C PHE A 496 3.55 20.24 28.32
N GLY A 497 2.76 21.22 27.87
CA GLY A 497 3.07 22.63 28.11
C GLY A 497 4.36 23.05 27.39
N ASP A 498 5.43 23.26 28.15
CA ASP A 498 6.75 23.63 27.63
C ASP A 498 7.80 22.52 27.81
N GLN A 499 7.42 21.40 28.45
CA GLN A 499 8.32 20.28 28.73
C GLN A 499 8.25 19.23 27.61
N GLU A 500 9.38 18.90 27.00
CA GLU A 500 9.46 17.88 25.95
C GLU A 500 9.14 16.49 26.53
N ALA A 501 8.30 15.74 25.82
CA ALA A 501 7.91 14.38 26.18
C ALA A 501 9.09 13.40 26.12
N SER A 502 8.99 12.28 26.85
CA SER A 502 10.00 11.24 26.82
C SER A 502 9.73 10.23 25.70
N TYR A 503 10.80 9.85 24.99
CA TYR A 503 10.82 8.87 23.92
C TYR A 503 11.61 7.60 24.28
N ILE A 504 11.86 7.40 25.57
CA ILE A 504 12.63 6.25 26.05
C ILE A 504 11.67 5.07 26.18
N PHE A 505 11.52 4.29 25.11
CA PHE A 505 10.67 3.09 25.06
C PHE A 505 11.50 1.79 25.06
N PRO A 506 10.91 0.65 25.44
CA PRO A 506 11.52 -0.67 25.21
C PRO A 506 11.91 -0.89 23.75
N GLU A 507 12.95 -1.70 23.51
CA GLU A 507 13.47 -1.99 22.17
C GLU A 507 12.40 -2.54 21.22
N ALA A 508 11.45 -3.34 21.73
CA ALA A 508 10.33 -3.88 20.96
C ALA A 508 9.46 -2.81 20.27
N CYS A 509 9.45 -1.59 20.80
CA CYS A 509 8.55 -0.50 20.41
C CYS A 509 9.13 0.47 19.37
N GLY A 510 10.44 0.42 19.10
CA GLY A 510 11.20 1.55 18.53
C GLY A 510 10.64 2.20 17.25
N SER A 511 10.02 1.42 16.35
CA SER A 511 9.44 1.93 15.10
C SER A 511 7.92 2.13 15.13
N SER A 512 7.25 1.82 16.24
CA SER A 512 5.78 1.78 16.32
C SER A 512 5.16 3.02 16.98
N ILE A 513 5.98 3.88 17.58
CA ILE A 513 5.54 5.02 18.40
C ILE A 513 5.15 6.27 17.58
N TRP A 514 5.39 6.28 16.27
CA TRP A 514 5.03 7.41 15.42
C TRP A 514 4.47 6.94 14.09
N LYS A 515 3.30 7.45 13.73
CA LYS A 515 2.58 7.23 12.47
C LYS A 515 1.79 8.50 12.15
N ASP A 516 1.38 8.64 10.89
CA ASP A 516 0.67 9.84 10.43
C ASP A 516 -0.61 10.16 11.23
N LYS A 517 -1.31 9.10 11.67
CA LYS A 517 -2.57 9.21 12.43
C LYS A 517 -2.42 8.97 13.93
N GLN A 518 -1.21 8.67 14.41
CA GLN A 518 -0.99 8.26 15.79
C GLN A 518 0.44 8.57 16.27
N ILE A 519 0.56 9.22 17.42
CA ILE A 519 1.83 9.40 18.12
C ILE A 519 1.71 8.82 19.54
N ILE A 520 2.71 8.08 19.99
CA ILE A 520 2.80 7.53 21.36
C ILE A 520 4.01 8.15 22.04
N VAL A 521 3.79 8.81 23.18
CA VAL A 521 4.85 9.44 23.99
C VAL A 521 4.71 9.07 25.47
N LYS A 522 5.77 9.28 26.24
CA LYS A 522 5.73 9.15 27.70
C LYS A 522 5.72 10.51 28.38
N VAL A 523 4.95 10.63 29.46
CA VAL A 523 5.00 11.79 30.36
C VAL A 523 6.43 11.91 30.92
N PRO A 524 7.09 13.07 30.80
CA PRO A 524 8.49 13.26 31.21
C PRO A 524 8.66 13.27 32.74
N SER A 525 9.86 12.95 33.24
CA SER A 525 10.16 12.84 34.68
C SER A 525 10.05 14.16 35.44
N GLU A 526 10.34 15.28 34.76
CA GLU A 526 10.40 16.62 35.36
C GLU A 526 9.05 17.36 35.30
N LEU A 527 7.95 16.70 34.89
CA LEU A 527 6.64 17.34 34.81
C LEU A 527 6.02 17.45 36.21
N SER A 528 5.79 18.69 36.66
CA SER A 528 5.06 18.95 37.91
C SER A 528 3.57 18.63 37.79
N ASP A 529 2.89 18.45 38.92
CA ASP A 529 1.44 18.24 38.92
C ASP A 529 0.70 19.47 38.41
N GLY A 530 -0.30 19.26 37.55
CA GLY A 530 -1.01 20.36 36.90
C GLY A 530 -1.71 19.95 35.60
N ASN A 531 -2.24 20.96 34.92
CA ASN A 531 -3.01 20.80 33.69
C ASN A 531 -2.22 21.36 32.50
N TYR A 532 -2.01 20.53 31.48
CA TYR A 532 -1.14 20.81 30.34
C TYR A 532 -1.87 20.64 29.01
N GLU A 533 -1.70 21.62 28.13
CA GLU A 533 -2.00 21.45 26.71
C GLU A 533 -0.90 20.62 26.06
N ILE A 534 -1.29 19.67 25.19
CA ILE A 534 -0.34 18.89 24.39
C ILE A 534 -0.03 19.67 23.12
N LYS A 535 1.25 19.87 22.83
CA LYS A 535 1.73 20.53 21.61
C LYS A 535 2.58 19.55 20.80
N VAL A 536 2.34 19.44 19.50
CA VAL A 536 3.12 18.63 18.56
C VAL A 536 3.77 19.58 17.56
N ASP A 537 5.09 19.65 17.56
CA ASP A 537 5.90 20.41 16.61
C ASP A 537 6.38 19.49 15.49
N LEU A 538 5.88 19.74 14.28
CA LEU A 538 6.18 18.99 13.06
C LEU A 538 7.13 19.80 12.19
N SER A 539 8.38 19.88 12.63
CA SER A 539 9.46 20.61 11.92
C SER A 539 9.08 22.08 11.61
N GLY A 540 8.54 22.79 12.61
CA GLY A 540 8.16 24.20 12.51
C GLY A 540 6.66 24.44 12.35
N VAL A 541 5.85 23.39 12.13
CA VAL A 541 4.39 23.47 12.16
C VAL A 541 3.89 23.01 13.54
N LEU A 542 3.42 23.96 14.35
CA LEU A 542 2.91 23.68 15.69
C LEU A 542 1.42 23.34 15.68
N VAL A 543 1.08 22.18 16.21
CA VAL A 543 -0.29 21.69 16.41
C VAL A 543 -0.56 21.59 17.90
N THR A 544 -1.74 21.99 18.35
CA THR A 544 -2.09 21.91 19.77
C THR A 544 -3.38 21.17 20.03
N SER A 545 -3.55 20.68 21.25
CA SER A 545 -4.77 19.97 21.68
C SER A 545 -5.95 20.91 21.97
N GLN A 546 -5.85 22.21 21.70
CA GLN A 546 -6.89 23.20 22.01
C GLN A 546 -8.28 22.82 21.46
N ASN A 547 -8.30 22.25 20.25
CA ASN A 547 -9.52 21.84 19.54
C ASN A 547 -9.87 20.35 19.74
N ALA A 548 -9.09 19.62 20.53
CA ALA A 548 -9.34 18.22 20.85
C ALA A 548 -10.38 18.07 21.97
N ASN A 549 -11.02 16.91 22.06
CA ASN A 549 -11.88 16.56 23.18
C ASN A 549 -11.43 15.22 23.79
N PRO A 550 -10.76 15.22 24.97
CA PRO A 550 -10.44 16.38 25.80
C PRO A 550 -9.29 17.22 25.24
N ASN A 551 -9.18 18.48 25.71
CA ASN A 551 -8.16 19.42 25.26
C ASN A 551 -6.95 19.56 26.22
N VAL A 552 -7.04 19.01 27.44
CA VAL A 552 -6.03 19.15 28.51
C VAL A 552 -5.68 17.78 29.10
N PHE A 553 -4.39 17.57 29.33
CA PHE A 553 -3.85 16.44 30.09
C PHE A 553 -3.53 16.85 31.52
N THR A 554 -3.92 16.05 32.51
CA THR A 554 -3.63 16.30 33.93
C THR A 554 -2.45 15.44 34.39
N ALA A 555 -1.34 16.08 34.75
CA ALA A 555 -0.24 15.42 35.44
C ALA A 555 -0.57 15.35 36.94
N ASP A 556 -0.49 14.14 37.50
CA ASP A 556 -0.77 13.88 38.90
C ASP A 556 0.18 12.79 39.41
N SER A 557 1.09 13.15 40.32
CA SER A 557 2.10 12.29 40.89
C SER A 557 1.56 11.20 41.83
N ASP A 558 0.34 11.38 42.37
CA ASP A 558 -0.34 10.42 43.23
C ASP A 558 -1.04 9.31 42.44
N GLU A 559 -1.25 9.49 41.13
CA GLU A 559 -1.82 8.47 40.25
C GLU A 559 -0.89 7.26 40.09
N ALA A 560 -1.46 6.05 40.06
CA ALA A 560 -0.71 4.84 39.73
C ALA A 560 -0.44 4.74 38.22
N LEU A 561 0.70 4.17 37.84
CA LEU A 561 0.99 3.84 36.43
C LEU A 561 -0.01 2.80 35.91
N LYS A 562 -0.69 3.15 34.82
CA LYS A 562 -1.68 2.31 34.17
C LYS A 562 -1.02 1.53 33.03
N SER A 563 -1.61 0.38 32.70
CA SER A 563 -1.19 -0.48 31.59
C SER A 563 -1.06 0.31 30.30
N SER A 564 0.09 0.19 29.63
CA SER A 564 0.48 1.08 28.55
C SER A 564 1.01 0.32 27.34
N ILE A 565 0.40 0.49 26.16
CA ILE A 565 0.74 -0.22 24.92
C ILE A 565 1.62 0.68 24.03
N CYS A 566 2.72 0.17 23.50
CA CYS A 566 3.53 0.87 22.49
C CYS A 566 3.39 0.29 21.08
N LYS A 567 2.97 -0.97 20.96
CA LYS A 567 2.97 -1.69 19.69
C LYS A 567 1.90 -2.76 19.66
N ILE A 568 1.24 -2.84 18.52
CA ILE A 568 0.32 -3.91 18.15
C ILE A 568 0.77 -4.46 16.79
N SER A 569 0.86 -5.79 16.65
CA SER A 569 1.19 -6.42 15.37
C SER A 569 0.48 -7.78 15.24
N PRO A 570 -0.19 -8.05 14.10
CA PRO A 570 -0.40 -7.09 13.01
C PRO A 570 -1.38 -5.97 13.39
N PRO A 571 -1.37 -4.81 12.70
CA PRO A 571 -2.31 -3.71 12.95
C PRO A 571 -3.72 -3.99 12.40
N ARG A 572 -3.85 -4.94 11.47
CA ARG A 572 -5.12 -5.36 10.87
C ARG A 572 -5.20 -6.87 10.67
N GLY A 573 -6.40 -7.42 10.82
CA GLY A 573 -6.73 -8.76 10.35
C GLY A 573 -8.19 -9.15 10.62
N PRO A 574 -8.69 -10.22 9.98
CA PRO A 574 -10.02 -10.76 10.25
C PRO A 574 -10.16 -11.26 11.69
N VAL A 575 -11.41 -11.49 12.10
CA VAL A 575 -11.74 -12.15 13.38
C VAL A 575 -10.93 -13.45 13.55
N GLY A 576 -10.40 -13.69 14.74
CA GLY A 576 -9.53 -14.83 15.06
C GLY A 576 -8.05 -14.63 14.73
N THR A 577 -7.66 -13.46 14.20
CA THR A 577 -6.23 -13.12 14.01
C THR A 577 -5.50 -13.11 15.34
N ALA A 578 -4.36 -13.81 15.43
CA ALA A 578 -3.48 -13.74 16.59
C ALA A 578 -2.75 -12.40 16.59
N VAL A 579 -3.07 -11.56 17.56
CA VAL A 579 -2.51 -10.22 17.72
C VAL A 579 -1.47 -10.26 18.83
N THR A 580 -0.32 -9.64 18.62
CA THR A 580 0.69 -9.45 19.67
C THR A 580 0.72 -8.00 20.09
N LEU A 581 0.67 -7.77 21.41
CA LEU A 581 0.75 -6.46 22.04
C LEU A 581 2.06 -6.37 22.82
N TRP A 582 2.76 -5.26 22.69
CA TRP A 582 3.92 -4.92 23.52
C TRP A 582 3.68 -3.60 24.24
N GLY A 583 4.19 -3.51 25.46
CA GLY A 583 4.00 -2.34 26.30
C GLY A 583 4.74 -2.43 27.64
N GLU A 584 4.28 -1.64 28.60
CA GLU A 584 4.73 -1.66 29.98
C GLU A 584 3.53 -1.64 30.94
N TYR A 585 3.76 -2.09 32.17
CA TYR A 585 2.80 -2.06 33.27
C TYR A 585 1.56 -2.94 33.04
N PHE A 586 1.66 -4.01 32.26
CA PHE A 586 0.53 -4.93 32.03
C PHE A 586 0.16 -5.71 33.31
N GLY A 587 1.13 -5.95 34.19
CA GLY A 587 0.97 -6.77 35.39
C GLY A 587 2.23 -7.58 35.68
N ASP A 588 2.15 -8.52 36.62
CA ASP A 588 3.28 -9.39 36.93
C ASP A 588 3.44 -10.48 35.87
N LEU A 589 4.68 -10.80 35.51
CA LEU A 589 4.97 -11.86 34.54
C LEU A 589 4.41 -13.20 35.03
N GLY A 590 3.80 -13.97 34.11
CA GLY A 590 3.16 -15.25 34.43
C GLY A 590 1.73 -15.14 34.97
N THR A 591 1.21 -13.92 35.17
CA THR A 591 -0.21 -13.70 35.53
C THR A 591 -1.08 -13.44 34.29
N ASN A 592 -2.40 -13.54 34.44
CA ASN A 592 -3.34 -13.23 33.37
C ASN A 592 -3.59 -11.72 33.26
N GLY A 593 -3.29 -11.15 32.08
CA GLY A 593 -3.71 -9.82 31.68
C GLY A 593 -5.01 -9.87 30.87
N LEU A 594 -5.82 -8.81 30.95
CA LEU A 594 -7.06 -8.66 30.18
C LEU A 594 -6.85 -7.66 29.04
N THR A 595 -6.96 -8.12 27.79
CA THR A 595 -7.04 -7.25 26.62
C THR A 595 -8.50 -7.00 26.28
N ILE A 596 -8.89 -5.75 26.04
CA ILE A 596 -10.23 -5.37 25.57
C ILE A 596 -10.12 -4.76 24.17
N PHE A 597 -10.81 -5.38 23.21
CA PHE A 597 -11.01 -4.85 21.86
C PHE A 597 -12.27 -3.97 21.80
N SER A 598 -12.45 -3.25 20.68
CA SER A 598 -13.62 -2.41 20.42
C SER A 598 -14.95 -3.10 20.75
N ARG A 599 -15.91 -2.33 21.27
CA ARG A 599 -17.20 -2.79 21.84
C ARG A 599 -17.05 -3.72 23.06
N ASP A 600 -16.06 -3.47 23.89
CA ASP A 600 -15.82 -4.15 25.18
C ASP A 600 -15.67 -5.68 25.08
N LYS A 601 -15.05 -6.15 24.01
CA LYS A 601 -14.79 -7.58 23.80
C LYS A 601 -13.46 -7.98 24.43
N GLY A 602 -13.54 -8.61 25.59
CA GLY A 602 -12.39 -9.00 26.40
C GLY A 602 -11.79 -10.38 26.02
N VAL A 603 -10.47 -10.46 26.04
CA VAL A 603 -9.69 -11.69 25.87
C VAL A 603 -8.57 -11.70 26.91
N SER A 604 -8.49 -12.76 27.72
CA SER A 604 -7.41 -12.93 28.70
C SER A 604 -6.22 -13.68 28.10
N GLY A 605 -5.01 -13.33 28.53
CA GLY A 605 -3.78 -14.01 28.14
C GLY A 605 -2.70 -13.88 29.21
N VAL A 606 -1.70 -14.76 29.17
CA VAL A 606 -0.58 -14.73 30.11
C VAL A 606 0.41 -13.64 29.72
N ILE A 607 0.79 -12.81 30.68
CA ILE A 607 1.78 -11.75 30.49
C ILE A 607 3.17 -12.38 30.45
N THR A 608 3.89 -12.12 29.36
CA THR A 608 5.28 -12.55 29.13
C THR A 608 6.17 -11.33 28.91
N SER A 609 7.49 -11.53 28.80
CA SER A 609 8.42 -10.46 28.43
C SER A 609 9.06 -10.74 27.08
N ASP A 610 9.25 -9.70 26.27
CA ASP A 610 9.96 -9.76 24.99
C ASP A 610 10.71 -8.44 24.75
N ARG A 611 12.04 -8.53 24.56
CA ARG A 611 12.95 -7.38 24.35
C ARG A 611 12.69 -6.18 25.27
N GLY A 612 12.53 -6.45 26.56
CA GLY A 612 12.33 -5.43 27.60
C GLY A 612 10.91 -4.84 27.69
N ALA A 613 9.94 -5.38 26.94
CA ALA A 613 8.53 -5.01 27.03
C ALA A 613 7.69 -6.15 27.63
N ASP A 614 6.58 -5.79 28.28
CA ASP A 614 5.49 -6.72 28.60
C ASP A 614 4.78 -7.12 27.30
N ARG A 615 4.46 -8.40 27.15
CA ARG A 615 3.90 -8.99 25.93
C ARG A 615 2.66 -9.82 26.21
N LEU A 616 1.63 -9.61 25.39
CA LEU A 616 0.37 -10.39 25.35
C LEU A 616 0.07 -10.85 23.93
N ASN A 617 -0.57 -12.02 23.78
CA ASN A 617 -0.91 -12.64 22.50
C ASN A 617 -2.41 -13.01 22.37
N PRO A 618 -3.35 -12.05 22.50
CA PRO A 618 -4.76 -12.33 22.34
C PRO A 618 -5.14 -12.61 20.88
N ASN A 619 -6.18 -13.41 20.67
CA ASN A 619 -6.83 -13.51 19.36
C ASN A 619 -7.92 -12.45 19.24
N ALA A 620 -8.08 -11.85 18.06
CA ALA A 620 -9.16 -10.92 17.77
C ALA A 620 -10.53 -11.62 18.01
N PRO A 621 -11.36 -11.16 18.96
CA PRO A 621 -12.56 -11.89 19.35
C PRO A 621 -13.70 -11.75 18.31
N PRO A 622 -14.65 -12.70 18.28
CA PRO A 622 -15.87 -12.56 17.47
C PRO A 622 -16.64 -11.28 17.79
N GLN A 623 -17.26 -10.68 16.76
CA GLN A 623 -18.04 -9.43 16.85
C GLN A 623 -17.24 -8.18 17.26
N ALA A 624 -15.92 -8.24 17.37
CA ALA A 624 -15.13 -7.03 17.42
C ALA A 624 -15.20 -6.31 16.06
N VAL A 625 -15.13 -4.98 16.11
CA VAL A 625 -15.05 -4.10 14.94
C VAL A 625 -13.75 -3.29 15.01
N SER A 626 -13.34 -2.66 13.92
CA SER A 626 -12.18 -1.76 13.93
C SER A 626 -12.31 -0.71 15.03
N GLY A 627 -11.23 -0.46 15.77
CA GLY A 627 -11.21 0.52 16.86
C GLY A 627 -10.11 0.28 17.90
N PRO A 628 -10.20 0.97 19.05
CA PRO A 628 -9.15 0.98 20.05
C PRO A 628 -9.03 -0.37 20.77
N VAL A 629 -7.79 -0.78 21.03
CA VAL A 629 -7.43 -1.92 21.87
C VAL A 629 -6.70 -1.42 23.10
N ARG A 630 -7.12 -1.91 24.27
CA ARG A 630 -6.57 -1.54 25.58
C ARG A 630 -6.23 -2.78 26.40
N VAL A 631 -5.25 -2.66 27.29
CA VAL A 631 -4.96 -3.67 28.32
C VAL A 631 -5.49 -3.13 29.64
N VAL A 632 -6.23 -3.95 30.39
CA VAL A 632 -6.82 -3.57 31.69
C VAL A 632 -6.04 -4.23 32.83
N LYS A 633 -5.63 -3.42 33.80
CA LYS A 633 -5.00 -3.82 35.05
C LYS A 633 -5.79 -3.22 36.22
N ASN A 634 -6.25 -4.07 37.15
CA ASN A 634 -7.03 -3.66 38.32
C ASN A 634 -8.27 -2.79 37.99
N GLY A 635 -8.94 -3.06 36.88
CA GLY A 635 -10.11 -2.30 36.43
C GLY A 635 -9.80 -0.95 35.77
N ALA A 636 -8.53 -0.58 35.63
CA ALA A 636 -8.08 0.63 34.94
C ALA A 636 -7.23 0.30 33.70
N TRP A 637 -7.09 1.26 32.79
CA TRP A 637 -6.24 1.15 31.60
C TRP A 637 -5.56 2.49 31.33
N GLY A 638 -4.39 2.47 30.69
CA GLY A 638 -3.67 3.67 30.29
C GLY A 638 -4.10 4.10 28.89
N ASN A 639 -3.17 4.01 27.94
CA ASN A 639 -3.42 4.37 26.55
C ASN A 639 -4.04 3.20 25.75
N ASP A 640 -4.52 3.54 24.55
CA ASP A 640 -5.03 2.59 23.57
C ASP A 640 -4.24 2.67 22.25
N VAL A 641 -4.33 1.61 21.45
CA VAL A 641 -3.81 1.56 20.09
C VAL A 641 -4.87 0.92 19.19
N ASN A 642 -5.11 1.48 18.00
CA ASN A 642 -6.12 0.98 17.09
C ASN A 642 -5.73 -0.37 16.48
N PHE A 643 -6.73 -1.25 16.37
CA PHE A 643 -6.69 -2.47 15.58
C PHE A 643 -7.83 -2.45 14.58
N GLU A 644 -7.54 -2.77 13.32
CA GLU A 644 -8.54 -2.81 12.27
C GLU A 644 -9.02 -4.23 12.02
N ILE A 645 -10.34 -4.43 12.08
CA ILE A 645 -10.96 -5.72 11.77
C ILE A 645 -11.43 -5.68 10.33
N GLY A 646 -10.79 -6.51 9.53
CA GLY A 646 -11.04 -6.61 8.11
C GLY A 646 -10.00 -7.49 7.47
N THR A 647 -10.32 -8.01 6.29
CA THR A 647 -9.31 -8.59 5.41
C THR A 647 -8.59 -7.45 4.72
N CYS A 648 -7.27 -7.43 4.76
CA CYS A 648 -6.52 -6.63 3.81
C CYS A 648 -6.69 -7.24 2.41
N SER A 649 -6.73 -6.39 1.41
CA SER A 649 -6.71 -6.76 0.00
C SER A 649 -5.44 -6.26 -0.69
N ILE A 650 -4.83 -5.19 -0.15
CA ILE A 650 -3.61 -4.54 -0.65
C ILE A 650 -2.71 -4.12 0.51
N ASP A 651 -1.41 -3.89 0.29
CA ASP A 651 -0.46 -3.53 1.36
C ASP A 651 -0.77 -2.17 2.02
N ALA A 652 -1.43 -1.25 1.31
CA ALA A 652 -1.90 0.02 1.86
C ALA A 652 -2.87 -0.15 3.04
N ASP A 653 -3.59 -1.29 3.09
CA ASP A 653 -4.45 -1.66 4.20
C ASP A 653 -3.67 -1.94 5.51
N CYS A 654 -2.36 -2.11 5.42
CA CYS A 654 -1.52 -2.68 6.46
C CYS A 654 -0.58 -1.68 7.15
N SER A 655 -0.76 -0.37 6.92
CA SER A 655 -0.03 0.70 7.63
C SER A 655 1.50 0.48 7.66
N GLY A 656 2.08 0.04 6.53
CA GLY A 656 3.51 -0.25 6.37
C GLY A 656 3.92 -1.71 6.57
N GLU A 657 2.97 -2.62 6.81
CA GLU A 657 3.17 -4.08 6.71
C GLU A 657 2.61 -4.62 5.37
N ILE A 658 2.86 -5.89 5.05
CA ILE A 658 2.41 -6.56 3.81
C ILE A 658 1.06 -7.21 4.06
N CYS A 659 0.13 -7.05 3.12
CA CYS A 659 -1.10 -7.81 3.09
C CYS A 659 -0.85 -9.23 2.60
N CYS A 660 -1.17 -10.22 3.41
CA CYS A 660 -0.97 -11.61 3.05
C CYS A 660 -1.91 -12.06 1.94
N PRO A 661 -1.39 -12.54 0.79
CA PRO A 661 -2.18 -12.82 -0.39
C PRO A 661 -3.11 -14.02 -0.22
N ALA A 662 -4.08 -14.14 -1.14
CA ALA A 662 -5.00 -15.27 -1.19
C ALA A 662 -4.25 -16.61 -1.33
N GLY A 663 -4.71 -17.64 -0.62
CA GLY A 663 -4.07 -18.96 -0.59
C GLY A 663 -2.90 -19.12 0.39
N THR A 664 -2.53 -18.06 1.14
CA THR A 664 -1.52 -18.14 2.20
C THR A 664 -2.13 -18.46 3.56
N TYR A 665 -1.33 -18.99 4.50
CA TYR A 665 -1.79 -19.31 5.86
C TYR A 665 -2.38 -18.10 6.59
N LYS A 666 -1.84 -16.90 6.33
CA LYS A 666 -2.32 -15.64 6.91
C LYS A 666 -3.17 -14.81 5.95
N GLN A 667 -3.78 -15.40 4.92
CA GLN A 667 -4.58 -14.69 3.93
C GLN A 667 -5.47 -13.59 4.55
N GLY A 668 -5.38 -12.37 3.99
CA GLY A 668 -6.15 -11.21 4.42
C GLY A 668 -5.68 -10.60 5.76
N ARG A 669 -4.53 -11.00 6.29
CA ARG A 669 -3.91 -10.38 7.48
C ARG A 669 -2.69 -9.57 7.07
N CYS A 670 -2.39 -8.52 7.83
CA CYS A 670 -1.12 -7.83 7.69
C CYS A 670 0.01 -8.65 8.30
N ALA A 671 1.21 -8.54 7.74
CA ALA A 671 2.37 -9.21 8.26
C ALA A 671 3.66 -8.45 7.91
N PRO A 672 4.70 -8.53 8.76
CA PRO A 672 5.90 -7.72 8.59
C PRO A 672 6.74 -8.10 7.38
N THR A 673 6.58 -9.32 6.86
CA THR A 673 7.28 -9.81 5.65
C THR A 673 6.40 -10.76 4.86
N LEU A 674 6.57 -10.84 3.54
CA LEU A 674 5.83 -11.78 2.69
C LEU A 674 6.07 -13.24 3.11
N ALA A 675 7.29 -13.58 3.54
CA ALA A 675 7.62 -14.91 4.06
C ALA A 675 6.74 -15.30 5.26
N SER A 676 6.38 -14.33 6.11
CA SER A 676 5.56 -14.57 7.28
C SER A 676 4.08 -14.84 6.97
N CYS A 677 3.67 -14.69 5.71
CA CYS A 677 2.34 -15.06 5.21
C CYS A 677 2.22 -16.56 4.89
N TYR A 678 3.29 -17.16 4.38
CA TYR A 678 3.31 -18.57 3.94
C TYR A 678 3.61 -19.55 5.08
N ILE A 679 4.35 -19.11 6.09
CA ILE A 679 4.87 -20.01 7.12
C ILE A 679 4.09 -19.81 8.43
N ASN A 680 3.39 -20.87 8.86
CA ASN A 680 3.09 -21.04 10.28
C ASN A 680 4.35 -21.59 10.93
N ILE A 681 5.15 -20.74 11.60
CA ILE A 681 6.20 -21.24 12.50
C ILE A 681 5.55 -21.29 13.89
N PRO A 682 4.91 -22.40 14.31
CA PRO A 682 4.74 -22.62 15.72
C PRO A 682 6.16 -22.70 16.29
N ARG A 683 6.59 -21.66 17.02
CA ARG A 683 7.82 -21.73 17.80
C ARG A 683 7.55 -22.67 19.00
N SER A 684 7.44 -23.96 18.75
CA SER A 684 7.75 -24.96 19.75
C SER A 684 9.27 -25.04 19.79
N VAL A 685 9.89 -24.30 20.71
CA VAL A 685 11.26 -24.57 21.11
C VAL A 685 11.21 -25.92 21.83
N PHE A 686 11.72 -26.99 21.22
CA PHE A 686 12.06 -28.20 21.98
C PHE A 686 13.40 -27.93 22.67
N GLU A 687 13.35 -27.73 23.98
CA GLU A 687 14.53 -27.75 24.83
C GLU A 687 14.94 -29.21 25.04
N TRP A 688 16.11 -29.59 24.55
CA TRP A 688 16.71 -30.89 24.85
C TRP A 688 17.55 -30.76 26.13
N GLY A 689 16.99 -31.22 27.25
CA GLY A 689 17.76 -31.43 28.47
C GLY A 689 18.55 -32.73 28.37
N PHE A 690 19.87 -32.65 28.35
CA PHE A 690 20.72 -33.82 28.54
C PHE A 690 21.03 -33.95 30.03
N ASP A 691 20.46 -34.96 30.67
CA ASP A 691 20.86 -35.42 31.99
C ASP A 691 21.99 -36.46 31.84
N THR A 692 23.20 -36.11 32.25
CA THR A 692 24.26 -37.10 32.43
C THR A 692 24.07 -37.70 33.82
N GLY A 693 23.24 -38.75 33.91
CA GLY A 693 22.87 -39.42 35.16
C GLY A 693 24.04 -39.93 36.00
N PHE A 694 24.71 -39.02 36.70
CA PHE A 694 25.67 -39.28 37.76
C PHE A 694 25.06 -38.75 39.06
N GLY A 695 24.05 -39.48 39.53
CA GLY A 695 23.67 -39.43 40.94
C GLY A 695 24.79 -40.03 41.77
N SER A 696 25.48 -39.18 42.53
CA SER A 696 26.34 -39.59 43.64
C SER A 696 25.45 -40.11 44.78
N GLY A 697 25.66 -41.37 45.15
CA GLY A 697 25.51 -41.80 46.55
C GLY A 697 26.64 -41.24 47.41
#